data_AF-A0A942N164-F1
#
_entry.id   AF-A0A942N164-F1
#
_cell.length_a   1.000
_cell.length_b   1.000
_cell.length_c   1.000
_cell.angle_alpha   90.00
_cell.angle_beta   90.00
_cell.angle_gamma   90.00
#
_symmetry.space_group_name_H-M   'P 1'
#
loop_
_entity.id
_entity.type
_entity.pdbx_description
1 polymer ?
#
loop_
_entity_poly.entity_id
_entity_poly.type
_entity_poly.pdbx_seq_one_letter_code
_entity_poly.pdbx_strand_id
1 'polypeptide(L)'
;MKKFLLVLFIKKIASLKLFCSILLLTSISFAQTSRLELWHDVEESSIQLIGEKLIIPQNYRTVKLDLQKFGNLLNNAPLEKNVSLKNSTSVIELPTPDGKINSYYFVESPVMEDELQAIYPEIRTYVGIGIDDEYAWVRFDFTPHGFHAMVRSVNGSYFIDPHNHGDIENYISYFVADYIKEDFERTCEVIIEGNILDEMNFLLEGGIETPTGPQLRTYRLACAATGEYTQFHGGTVALGLAAVVTAVNRVTGVYETELAIRMVLVANNNLIIYTDPNTDPYSNFNGGTMLGQNISNLSSVIGNANFDIGHVFSTGGGGVAYLGVVCTSNKAGGVTGLPQPIGDPFYIDYVAHEMGHQFGAHHTFNGSAGSCSGSNRNPATAYEPGSGSTIMAYAGICSPQNLQNFSDPHFHVASFDQIVAYTNFGSGSGCPVVTNTGNNAPVVTVPAGGFAIPINTPFALTGSAVDPDNDPLTYSWEEWDLGPAGHPNSPSGDAPIFRVFNPVSTPTRTFPRIQNLLNNTQTIGEILPSYSRNLRFRLVARDNRPAGGGVDYAQINYTVSNAAGPFLVTYPNTNVIIPGLSPIAVTWNVANTNASPVNVSNVNILLSVDGGNTYAYTLASNTPNDGTEVVILPDNETNTARIKVEAVGNVFFDISNVNFTIDEAIPVELVSFIAEASLNGIMLKWKTATETNNNGFSVEKSSNGFSFNEIAFLKGMGTTTNQSEYSFTDDNVKVGTFFYRLKQIDYDGTFSYSNIISVDVELPTQFTLNQNHPNPFNPTTKISFELPIDADATLEIFNTIGQKVAELVNNSLSGGRHEFEFNAAGFSSGIYYYKLTALAKDGSTFNATKKMILMK
;
A
#
# COMPACT_ATOMS: atom_id res chain seq x y z
N MET A 1 -49.08 -30.14 -50.08
CA MET A 1 -49.02 -30.90 -48.81
C MET A 1 -47.66 -30.86 -48.06
N LYS A 2 -46.63 -30.11 -48.50
CA LYS A 2 -45.37 -29.93 -47.73
C LYS A 2 -45.12 -28.50 -47.20
N LYS A 3 -45.85 -27.48 -47.66
CA LYS A 3 -45.75 -26.10 -47.13
C LYS A 3 -46.74 -25.75 -46.01
N PHE A 4 -47.76 -26.58 -45.79
CA PHE A 4 -48.76 -26.35 -44.73
C PHE A 4 -48.41 -27.00 -43.38
N LEU A 5 -47.56 -28.03 -43.37
CA LEU A 5 -47.11 -28.67 -42.13
C LEU A 5 -46.00 -27.90 -41.39
N LEU A 6 -45.21 -27.09 -42.11
CA LEU A 6 -44.09 -26.35 -41.50
C LEU A 6 -44.55 -25.14 -40.68
N VAL A 7 -45.66 -24.51 -41.08
CA VAL A 7 -46.23 -23.34 -40.37
C VAL A 7 -46.96 -23.75 -39.09
N LEU A 8 -47.49 -24.98 -39.01
CA LEU A 8 -48.14 -25.51 -37.81
C LEU A 8 -47.14 -26.04 -36.76
N PHE A 9 -45.93 -26.46 -37.16
CA PHE A 9 -44.87 -26.85 -36.21
C PHE A 9 -44.17 -25.65 -35.56
N ILE A 10 -43.98 -24.55 -36.29
CA ILE A 10 -43.32 -23.34 -35.77
C ILE A 10 -44.23 -22.56 -34.80
N LYS A 11 -45.55 -22.59 -34.99
CA LYS A 11 -46.49 -21.93 -34.05
C LYS A 11 -46.66 -22.67 -32.73
N LYS A 12 -46.43 -24.00 -32.67
CA LYS A 12 -46.55 -24.78 -31.42
C LYS A 12 -45.32 -24.68 -30.51
N ILE A 13 -44.14 -24.35 -31.06
CA ILE A 13 -42.91 -24.13 -30.29
C ILE A 13 -42.83 -22.71 -29.72
N ALA A 14 -43.44 -21.72 -30.40
CA ALA A 14 -43.52 -20.35 -29.89
C ALA A 14 -44.54 -20.18 -28.73
N SER A 15 -45.64 -20.94 -28.74
CA SER A 15 -46.65 -20.88 -27.67
C SER A 15 -46.29 -21.68 -26.41
N LEU A 16 -45.39 -22.66 -26.51
CA LEU A 16 -44.92 -23.42 -25.33
C LEU A 16 -43.75 -22.71 -24.61
N LYS A 17 -42.96 -21.89 -25.32
CA LYS A 17 -41.98 -21.01 -24.69
C LYS A 17 -42.61 -19.80 -24.00
N LEU A 18 -43.73 -19.26 -24.49
CA LEU A 18 -44.37 -18.11 -23.85
C LEU A 18 -45.20 -18.49 -22.61
N PHE A 19 -45.69 -19.73 -22.50
CA PHE A 19 -46.42 -20.20 -21.31
C PHE A 19 -45.49 -20.71 -20.19
N CYS A 20 -44.29 -21.20 -20.53
CA CYS A 20 -43.23 -21.45 -19.52
C CYS A 20 -42.50 -20.16 -19.10
N SER A 21 -42.51 -19.09 -19.90
CA SER A 21 -41.89 -17.82 -19.52
C SER A 21 -42.78 -16.98 -18.60
N ILE A 22 -44.11 -17.16 -18.64
CA ILE A 22 -45.05 -16.38 -17.81
C ILE A 22 -45.38 -17.09 -16.47
N LEU A 23 -45.03 -18.37 -16.32
CA LEU A 23 -45.08 -19.10 -15.03
C LEU A 23 -43.71 -19.18 -14.30
N LEU A 24 -42.63 -18.67 -14.92
CA LEU A 24 -41.31 -18.49 -14.29
C LEU A 24 -41.04 -17.04 -13.85
N LEU A 25 -42.02 -16.13 -14.01
CA LEU A 25 -41.92 -14.71 -13.67
C LEU A 25 -42.81 -14.29 -12.49
N THR A 26 -43.37 -15.25 -11.75
CA THR A 26 -44.11 -15.00 -10.49
C THR A 26 -43.74 -16.02 -9.41
N SER A 27 -42.44 -16.17 -9.14
CA SER A 27 -41.93 -16.70 -7.87
C SER A 27 -40.43 -16.46 -7.71
N ILE A 28 -39.93 -15.31 -8.17
CA ILE A 28 -38.71 -14.75 -7.57
C ILE A 28 -39.23 -13.89 -6.42
N SER A 29 -39.62 -14.57 -5.34
CA SER A 29 -39.53 -13.92 -4.04
C SER A 29 -38.05 -13.64 -3.88
N PHE A 30 -37.63 -12.41 -4.15
CA PHE A 30 -36.48 -11.89 -3.43
C PHE A 30 -36.86 -12.08 -1.97
N ALA A 31 -36.27 -13.09 -1.32
CA ALA A 31 -36.21 -13.09 0.11
C ALA A 31 -35.39 -11.84 0.44
N GLN A 32 -36.07 -10.71 0.62
CA GLN A 32 -35.59 -9.69 1.52
C GLN A 32 -35.50 -10.42 2.86
N THR A 33 -34.31 -10.92 3.19
CA THR A 33 -33.96 -11.21 4.57
C THR A 33 -34.15 -9.89 5.30
N SER A 34 -35.33 -9.71 5.89
CA SER A 34 -35.58 -8.63 6.81
C SER A 34 -34.53 -8.74 7.89
N ARG A 35 -33.66 -7.72 8.01
CA ARG A 35 -32.70 -7.61 9.10
C ARG A 35 -33.43 -7.84 10.41
N LEU A 36 -32.86 -8.66 11.30
CA LEU A 36 -33.56 -9.02 12.54
C LEU A 36 -33.70 -7.81 13.49
N GLU A 37 -32.94 -6.73 13.24
CA GLU A 37 -32.87 -5.52 14.09
C GLU A 37 -32.65 -5.92 15.55
N LEU A 38 -31.50 -6.55 15.80
CA LEU A 38 -31.08 -7.01 17.14
C LEU A 38 -30.60 -5.87 18.04
N TRP A 39 -29.96 -4.86 17.44
CA TRP A 39 -29.23 -3.81 18.15
C TRP A 39 -29.85 -2.45 17.91
N HIS A 40 -29.93 -1.65 18.96
CA HIS A 40 -30.42 -0.27 18.91
C HIS A 40 -29.38 0.65 19.55
N ASP A 41 -29.04 1.75 18.88
CA ASP A 41 -28.21 2.80 19.49
C ASP A 41 -28.93 3.41 20.70
N VAL A 42 -28.17 3.62 21.79
CA VAL A 42 -28.68 4.24 23.02
C VAL A 42 -27.74 5.35 23.46
N GLU A 43 -28.31 6.45 23.95
CA GLU A 43 -27.50 7.50 24.58
C GLU A 43 -26.94 6.98 25.91
N GLU A 44 -25.63 7.06 26.12
CA GLU A 44 -24.99 6.55 27.34
C GLU A 44 -25.60 7.16 28.62
N SER A 45 -25.99 8.44 28.56
CA SER A 45 -26.63 9.14 29.69
C SER A 45 -27.96 8.53 30.14
N SER A 46 -28.59 7.69 29.28
CA SER A 46 -29.84 7.00 29.56
C SER A 46 -29.64 5.61 30.18
N ILE A 47 -28.41 5.09 30.21
CA ILE A 47 -28.10 3.77 30.77
C ILE A 47 -28.00 3.87 32.28
N GLN A 48 -28.75 3.03 32.98
CA GLN A 48 -28.66 2.92 34.43
C GLN A 48 -27.42 2.12 34.82
N LEU A 49 -26.53 2.72 35.61
CA LEU A 49 -25.39 2.01 36.20
C LEU A 49 -25.88 1.03 37.29
N ILE A 50 -25.88 -0.26 36.96
CA ILE A 50 -26.23 -1.35 37.90
C ILE A 50 -24.98 -1.83 38.66
N GLY A 51 -23.79 -1.67 38.07
CA GLY A 51 -22.50 -1.99 38.66
C GLY A 51 -21.39 -1.06 38.19
N GLU A 52 -20.15 -1.37 38.55
CA GLU A 52 -18.99 -0.57 38.15
C GLU A 52 -18.71 -0.70 36.65
N LYS A 53 -18.26 0.40 36.05
CA LYS A 53 -17.77 0.43 34.67
C LYS A 53 -16.28 0.16 34.69
N LEU A 54 -15.89 -1.05 34.32
CA LEU A 54 -14.50 -1.52 34.42
C LEU A 54 -13.79 -1.55 33.05
N ILE A 55 -14.55 -1.57 31.95
CA ILE A 55 -14.01 -1.42 30.60
C ILE A 55 -14.28 0.01 30.14
N ILE A 56 -13.22 0.80 29.96
CA ILE A 56 -13.31 2.23 29.63
C ILE A 56 -12.42 2.54 28.41
N PRO A 57 -12.95 2.36 27.18
CA PRO A 57 -12.26 2.77 25.96
C PRO A 57 -12.31 4.30 25.78
N GLN A 58 -11.36 4.86 25.00
CA GLN A 58 -11.34 6.27 24.61
C GLN A 58 -12.52 6.63 23.70
N ASN A 59 -12.81 5.76 22.73
CA ASN A 59 -13.93 5.88 21.82
C ASN A 59 -14.70 4.56 21.80
N TYR A 60 -16.02 4.64 21.88
CA TYR A 60 -16.91 3.48 21.81
C TYR A 60 -18.31 3.91 21.39
N ARG A 61 -19.06 2.94 20.88
CA ARG A 61 -20.49 3.06 20.55
C ARG A 61 -21.32 2.32 21.59
N THR A 62 -22.37 2.95 22.08
CA THR A 62 -23.26 2.37 23.09
C THR A 62 -24.53 1.83 22.43
N VAL A 63 -24.84 0.56 22.68
CA VAL A 63 -25.93 -0.17 22.02
C VAL A 63 -26.72 -1.00 23.01
N LYS A 64 -28.00 -1.22 22.72
CA LYS A 64 -28.90 -2.09 23.46
C LYS A 64 -29.30 -3.30 22.63
N LEU A 65 -29.24 -4.48 23.24
CA LEU A 65 -29.60 -5.76 22.63
C LEU A 65 -31.07 -6.12 22.90
N ASP A 66 -31.81 -6.53 21.86
CA ASP A 66 -33.11 -7.17 22.01
C ASP A 66 -32.95 -8.64 22.42
N LEU A 67 -32.95 -8.89 23.73
CA LEU A 67 -32.74 -10.22 24.32
C LEU A 67 -33.74 -11.28 23.83
N GLN A 68 -34.99 -10.89 23.52
CA GLN A 68 -35.99 -11.84 23.07
C GLN A 68 -35.69 -12.31 21.65
N LYS A 69 -35.42 -11.38 20.72
CA LYS A 69 -35.02 -11.73 19.36
C LYS A 69 -33.69 -12.47 19.34
N PHE A 70 -32.75 -12.04 20.17
CA PHE A 70 -31.43 -12.67 20.27
C PHE A 70 -31.52 -14.12 20.78
N GLY A 71 -32.27 -14.37 21.86
CA GLY A 71 -32.50 -15.72 22.36
C GLY A 71 -33.15 -16.64 21.32
N ASN A 72 -34.12 -16.13 20.55
CA ASN A 72 -34.74 -16.89 19.45
C ASN A 72 -33.73 -17.22 18.33
N LEU A 73 -32.82 -16.30 18.01
CA LEU A 73 -31.76 -16.53 17.02
C LEU A 73 -30.82 -17.65 17.50
N LEU A 74 -30.34 -17.56 18.74
CA LEU A 74 -29.40 -18.51 19.30
C LEU A 74 -29.99 -19.92 19.48
N ASN A 75 -31.25 -20.03 19.88
CA ASN A 75 -31.93 -21.33 20.04
C ASN A 75 -32.04 -22.14 18.74
N ASN A 76 -31.87 -21.50 17.58
CA ASN A 76 -31.90 -22.14 16.27
C ASN A 76 -30.51 -22.29 15.64
N ALA A 77 -29.44 -21.91 16.36
CA ALA A 77 -28.09 -22.06 15.87
C ALA A 77 -27.73 -23.56 15.74
N PRO A 78 -27.23 -24.01 14.58
CA PRO A 78 -26.76 -25.39 14.47
C PRO A 78 -25.43 -25.55 15.20
N LEU A 79 -25.22 -26.73 15.78
CA LEU A 79 -23.93 -27.13 16.32
C LEU A 79 -22.91 -27.33 15.18
N GLU A 80 -21.68 -26.85 15.36
CA GLU A 80 -20.60 -26.94 14.36
C GLU A 80 -20.31 -28.40 13.92
N LYS A 81 -20.51 -29.37 14.82
CA LYS A 81 -20.34 -30.81 14.53
C LYS A 81 -21.37 -31.35 13.53
N ASN A 82 -22.50 -30.67 13.39
CA ASN A 82 -23.59 -31.06 12.50
C ASN A 82 -23.60 -30.23 11.20
N VAL A 83 -23.25 -28.94 11.29
CA VAL A 83 -23.22 -28.02 10.15
C VAL A 83 -21.90 -27.26 10.20
N SER A 84 -21.06 -27.44 9.18
CA SER A 84 -19.83 -26.67 9.04
C SER A 84 -20.16 -25.18 8.89
N LEU A 85 -19.31 -24.31 9.43
CA LEU A 85 -19.53 -22.86 9.39
C LEU A 85 -19.79 -22.29 7.98
N LYS A 86 -19.03 -22.75 6.96
CA LYS A 86 -19.22 -22.36 5.55
C LYS A 86 -20.61 -22.72 4.98
N ASN A 87 -21.33 -23.66 5.60
CA ASN A 87 -22.66 -24.12 5.19
C ASN A 87 -23.78 -23.62 6.12
N SER A 88 -23.45 -22.80 7.13
CA SER A 88 -24.46 -22.29 8.06
C SER A 88 -25.40 -21.31 7.36
N THR A 89 -26.69 -21.39 7.69
CA THR A 89 -27.69 -20.40 7.27
C THR A 89 -28.06 -19.43 8.38
N SER A 90 -27.52 -19.63 9.59
CA SER A 90 -27.75 -18.74 10.72
C SER A 90 -26.89 -17.50 10.59
N VAL A 91 -27.51 -16.33 10.67
CA VAL A 91 -26.85 -15.02 10.51
C VAL A 91 -27.04 -14.19 11.76
N ILE A 92 -25.95 -13.61 12.26
CA ILE A 92 -25.94 -12.63 13.35
C ILE A 92 -25.46 -11.29 12.82
N GLU A 93 -26.10 -10.22 13.28
CA GLU A 93 -25.72 -8.83 13.01
C GLU A 93 -24.99 -8.29 14.24
N LEU A 94 -23.83 -7.67 14.06
CA LEU A 94 -23.02 -7.09 15.14
C LEU A 94 -22.71 -5.61 14.88
N PRO A 95 -22.92 -4.73 15.87
CA PRO A 95 -22.64 -3.30 15.74
C PRO A 95 -21.14 -3.05 15.78
N THR A 96 -20.64 -2.33 14.78
CA THR A 96 -19.25 -1.88 14.74
C THR A 96 -19.10 -0.56 15.49
N PRO A 97 -17.89 -0.22 15.97
CA PRO A 97 -17.64 1.04 16.67
C PRO A 97 -17.85 2.28 15.78
N ASP A 98 -17.67 2.15 14.46
CA ASP A 98 -17.81 3.23 13.47
C ASP A 98 -19.28 3.49 13.04
N GLY A 99 -20.26 2.89 13.74
CA GLY A 99 -21.69 3.12 13.51
C GLY A 99 -22.34 2.20 12.48
N LYS A 100 -21.59 1.29 11.84
CA LYS A 100 -22.12 0.29 10.91
C LYS A 100 -22.64 -0.96 11.65
N ILE A 101 -23.17 -1.90 10.87
CA ILE A 101 -23.57 -3.23 11.34
C ILE A 101 -23.00 -4.21 10.33
N ASN A 102 -22.23 -5.19 10.81
CA ASN A 102 -21.68 -6.27 10.00
C ASN A 102 -22.41 -7.58 10.31
N SER A 103 -22.60 -8.40 9.28
CA SER A 103 -23.32 -9.65 9.32
C SER A 103 -22.35 -10.82 9.26
N TYR A 104 -22.63 -11.88 10.00
CA TYR A 104 -21.78 -13.07 10.09
C TYR A 104 -22.62 -14.33 9.97
N TYR A 105 -22.19 -15.29 9.14
CA TYR A 105 -22.67 -16.66 9.28
C TYR A 105 -22.08 -17.22 10.56
N PHE A 106 -22.87 -17.94 11.36
CA PHE A 106 -22.39 -18.47 12.63
C PHE A 106 -22.95 -19.85 12.97
N VAL A 107 -22.25 -20.55 13.85
CA VAL A 107 -22.64 -21.85 14.44
C VAL A 107 -22.33 -21.86 15.92
N GLU A 108 -23.01 -22.72 16.68
CA GLU A 108 -22.63 -23.00 18.06
C GLU A 108 -21.32 -23.81 18.07
N SER A 109 -20.33 -23.32 18.80
CA SER A 109 -18.96 -23.86 18.90
C SER A 109 -18.59 -23.97 20.39
N PRO A 110 -19.04 -25.05 21.06
CA PRO A 110 -18.90 -25.18 22.51
C PRO A 110 -17.45 -25.28 22.97
N VAL A 111 -17.11 -24.57 24.04
CA VAL A 111 -15.85 -24.71 24.79
C VAL A 111 -16.02 -25.48 26.11
N MET A 112 -17.14 -26.20 26.25
CA MET A 112 -17.42 -27.10 27.38
C MET A 112 -17.75 -28.49 26.82
N GLU A 113 -17.32 -29.54 27.51
CA GLU A 113 -17.80 -30.90 27.22
C GLU A 113 -19.33 -31.00 27.41
N ASP A 114 -19.96 -31.93 26.67
CA ASP A 114 -21.41 -32.07 26.57
C ASP A 114 -22.08 -32.20 27.97
N GLU A 115 -21.44 -32.87 28.92
CA GLU A 115 -21.92 -33.03 30.29
C GLU A 115 -21.92 -31.72 31.08
N LEU A 116 -20.86 -30.90 30.98
CA LEU A 116 -20.79 -29.61 31.66
C LEU A 116 -21.80 -28.64 31.03
N GLN A 117 -21.91 -28.65 29.70
CA GLN A 117 -22.89 -27.88 28.94
C GLN A 117 -24.34 -28.23 29.33
N ALA A 118 -24.61 -29.49 29.68
CA ALA A 118 -25.93 -29.93 30.15
C ALA A 118 -26.27 -29.43 31.57
N ILE A 119 -25.26 -29.21 32.42
CA ILE A 119 -25.44 -28.64 33.76
C ILE A 119 -25.69 -27.13 33.69
N TYR A 120 -25.01 -26.43 32.78
CA TYR A 120 -25.11 -24.98 32.58
C TYR A 120 -25.57 -24.63 31.15
N PRO A 121 -26.83 -24.94 30.78
CA PRO A 121 -27.34 -24.75 29.42
C PRO A 121 -27.42 -23.28 28.98
N GLU A 122 -27.36 -22.33 29.92
CA GLU A 122 -27.39 -20.89 29.70
C GLU A 122 -26.04 -20.28 29.33
N ILE A 123 -24.94 -21.02 29.45
CA ILE A 123 -23.59 -20.59 29.06
C ILE A 123 -23.32 -21.18 27.67
N ARG A 124 -23.27 -20.34 26.63
CA ARG A 124 -23.13 -20.80 25.23
C ARG A 124 -22.08 -20.00 24.48
N THR A 125 -21.33 -20.67 23.61
CA THR A 125 -20.26 -20.09 22.81
C THR A 125 -20.46 -20.38 21.32
N TYR A 126 -20.03 -19.44 20.49
CA TYR A 126 -20.30 -19.43 19.05
C TYR A 126 -19.08 -18.94 18.27
N VAL A 127 -19.04 -19.32 17.00
CA VAL A 127 -18.03 -18.87 16.05
C VAL A 127 -18.70 -18.45 14.74
N GLY A 128 -18.15 -17.44 14.08
CA GLY A 128 -18.70 -16.91 12.84
C GLY A 128 -17.68 -16.37 11.85
N ILE A 129 -18.08 -16.27 10.59
CA ILE A 129 -17.31 -15.68 9.47
C ILE A 129 -18.11 -14.53 8.85
N GLY A 130 -17.40 -13.49 8.41
CA GLY A 130 -18.00 -12.28 7.88
C GLY A 130 -18.68 -12.50 6.54
N ILE A 131 -19.82 -11.84 6.38
CA ILE A 131 -20.57 -11.75 5.11
C ILE A 131 -20.22 -10.42 4.42
N ASP A 132 -20.15 -9.34 5.20
CA ASP A 132 -19.86 -8.00 4.72
C ASP A 132 -18.35 -7.70 4.62
N ASP A 133 -17.53 -8.47 5.34
CA ASP A 133 -16.05 -8.43 5.31
C ASP A 133 -15.51 -9.86 5.27
N GLU A 134 -14.90 -10.25 4.15
CA GLU A 134 -14.42 -11.61 3.93
C GLU A 134 -13.22 -11.99 4.81
N TYR A 135 -12.48 -11.00 5.32
CA TYR A 135 -11.37 -11.22 6.25
C TYR A 135 -11.83 -11.34 7.70
N ALA A 136 -13.11 -11.07 7.96
CA ALA A 136 -13.60 -11.00 9.33
C ALA A 136 -14.06 -12.35 9.86
N TRP A 137 -13.74 -12.60 11.12
CA TRP A 137 -14.31 -13.71 11.88
C TRP A 137 -14.63 -13.25 13.29
N VAL A 138 -15.55 -13.96 13.95
CA VAL A 138 -16.01 -13.64 15.30
C VAL A 138 -16.03 -14.87 16.19
N ARG A 139 -15.60 -14.67 17.43
CA ARG A 139 -15.92 -15.53 18.59
C ARG A 139 -16.83 -14.74 19.50
N PHE A 140 -17.98 -15.29 19.86
CA PHE A 140 -18.89 -14.65 20.79
C PHE A 140 -19.52 -15.64 21.75
N ASP A 141 -20.00 -15.14 22.87
CA ASP A 141 -20.68 -15.92 23.89
C ASP A 141 -21.89 -15.16 24.43
N PHE A 142 -22.84 -15.93 24.93
CA PHE A 142 -23.94 -15.42 25.74
C PHE A 142 -24.00 -16.26 27.01
N THR A 143 -23.80 -15.59 28.13
CA THR A 143 -23.71 -16.22 29.45
C THR A 143 -24.54 -15.42 30.46
N PRO A 144 -24.65 -15.85 31.72
CA PRO A 144 -25.21 -15.01 32.79
C PRO A 144 -24.57 -13.62 32.95
N HIS A 145 -23.34 -13.41 32.44
CA HIS A 145 -22.68 -12.10 32.39
C HIS A 145 -23.06 -11.27 31.16
N GLY A 146 -23.94 -11.77 30.29
CA GLY A 146 -24.39 -11.10 29.07
C GLY A 146 -23.65 -11.58 27.82
N PHE A 147 -23.71 -10.74 26.78
CA PHE A 147 -23.10 -10.96 25.49
C PHE A 147 -21.67 -10.41 25.44
N HIS A 148 -20.73 -11.23 24.96
CA HIS A 148 -19.36 -10.79 24.66
C HIS A 148 -19.00 -11.22 23.24
N ALA A 149 -18.31 -10.36 22.49
CA ALA A 149 -17.79 -10.70 21.18
C ALA A 149 -16.38 -10.17 20.96
N MET A 150 -15.55 -11.00 20.31
CA MET A 150 -14.26 -10.63 19.73
C MET A 150 -14.37 -10.77 18.22
N VAL A 151 -14.24 -9.66 17.51
CA VAL A 151 -14.22 -9.62 16.04
C VAL A 151 -12.81 -9.28 15.57
N ARG A 152 -12.26 -10.12 14.71
CA ARG A 152 -11.00 -9.85 14.00
C ARG A 152 -11.31 -9.45 12.57
N SER A 153 -10.60 -8.43 12.09
CA SER A 153 -10.73 -7.90 10.74
C SER A 153 -9.50 -7.05 10.38
N VAL A 154 -9.15 -7.01 9.10
CA VAL A 154 -8.14 -6.09 8.54
C VAL A 154 -8.58 -4.61 8.60
N ASN A 155 -9.88 -4.35 8.75
CA ASN A 155 -10.46 -3.02 8.87
C ASN A 155 -10.46 -2.48 10.32
N GLY A 156 -9.88 -3.23 11.26
CA GLY A 156 -9.86 -2.91 12.68
C GLY A 156 -10.59 -3.97 13.49
N SER A 157 -9.85 -4.65 14.37
CA SER A 157 -10.44 -5.59 15.32
C SER A 157 -11.19 -4.83 16.42
N TYR A 158 -12.33 -5.35 16.86
CA TYR A 158 -13.18 -4.70 17.85
C TYR A 158 -13.85 -5.71 18.79
N PHE A 159 -14.26 -5.21 19.95
CA PHE A 159 -14.98 -5.98 20.95
C PHE A 159 -16.37 -5.42 21.16
N ILE A 160 -17.26 -6.29 21.63
CA ILE A 160 -18.55 -5.91 22.20
C ILE A 160 -18.60 -6.53 23.59
N ASP A 161 -18.70 -5.69 24.61
CA ASP A 161 -18.74 -6.09 26.01
C ASP A 161 -19.87 -5.38 26.77
N PRO A 162 -20.38 -5.95 27.87
CA PRO A 162 -21.33 -5.28 28.75
C PRO A 162 -20.88 -3.87 29.12
N HIS A 163 -21.80 -2.90 29.11
CA HIS A 163 -21.49 -1.51 29.42
C HIS A 163 -20.94 -1.33 30.85
N ASN A 164 -21.49 -2.08 31.81
CA ASN A 164 -21.01 -2.13 33.18
C ASN A 164 -21.20 -3.54 33.74
N HIS A 165 -20.46 -3.86 34.80
CA HIS A 165 -20.52 -5.19 35.42
C HIS A 165 -21.95 -5.51 35.87
N GLY A 166 -22.46 -6.68 35.46
CA GLY A 166 -23.83 -7.13 35.71
C GLY A 166 -24.92 -6.59 34.77
N ASP A 167 -24.60 -5.74 33.78
CA ASP A 167 -25.54 -5.37 32.72
C ASP A 167 -25.59 -6.46 31.65
N ILE A 168 -26.80 -6.84 31.23
CA ILE A 168 -27.04 -7.83 30.16
C ILE A 168 -27.90 -7.26 29.03
N GLU A 169 -28.23 -5.98 29.06
CA GLU A 169 -29.04 -5.31 28.03
C GLU A 169 -28.25 -4.28 27.25
N ASN A 170 -27.32 -3.56 27.90
CA ASN A 170 -26.55 -2.49 27.27
C ASN A 170 -25.07 -2.85 27.16
N TYR A 171 -24.48 -2.48 26.02
CA TYR A 171 -23.15 -2.88 25.60
C TYR A 171 -22.37 -1.71 25.02
N ILE A 172 -21.04 -1.85 25.03
CA ILE A 172 -20.11 -0.98 24.33
C ILE A 172 -19.44 -1.75 23.20
N SER A 173 -19.42 -1.16 22.00
CA SER A 173 -18.64 -1.63 20.85
C SER A 173 -17.46 -0.69 20.64
N TYR A 174 -16.24 -1.21 20.70
CA TYR A 174 -15.01 -0.40 20.65
C TYR A 174 -13.87 -1.11 19.92
N PHE A 175 -13.04 -0.35 19.21
CA PHE A 175 -11.83 -0.90 18.61
C PHE A 175 -10.81 -1.23 19.71
N VAL A 176 -10.03 -2.30 19.50
CA VAL A 176 -8.97 -2.68 20.46
C VAL A 176 -8.01 -1.51 20.73
N ALA A 177 -7.71 -0.72 19.70
CA ALA A 177 -6.84 0.45 19.78
C ALA A 177 -7.35 1.56 20.72
N ASP A 178 -8.66 1.62 20.99
CA ASP A 178 -9.26 2.62 21.87
C ASP A 178 -9.24 2.20 23.34
N TYR A 179 -8.92 0.95 23.68
CA TYR A 179 -8.94 0.49 25.07
C TYR A 179 -7.88 1.22 25.93
N ILE A 180 -8.27 1.77 27.08
CA ILE A 180 -7.37 2.49 27.99
C ILE A 180 -6.89 1.57 29.10
N LYS A 181 -5.60 1.67 29.43
CA LYS A 181 -4.96 0.90 30.50
C LYS A 181 -5.39 1.38 31.89
N GLU A 182 -5.73 0.45 32.79
CA GLU A 182 -5.63 0.66 34.24
C GLU A 182 -4.21 0.39 34.73
N ASP A 183 -3.70 1.26 35.60
CA ASP A 183 -2.30 1.26 36.00
C ASP A 183 -2.04 0.22 37.10
N PHE A 184 -1.69 -1.00 36.69
CA PHE A 184 -1.22 -2.06 37.59
C PHE A 184 0.20 -2.52 37.22
N GLU A 185 0.94 -2.99 38.24
CA GLU A 185 2.27 -3.57 38.07
C GLU A 185 2.16 -4.92 37.35
N ARG A 186 2.75 -5.02 36.15
CA ARG A 186 2.72 -6.25 35.34
C ARG A 186 3.98 -7.07 35.59
N THR A 187 3.81 -8.25 36.16
CA THR A 187 4.88 -9.22 36.39
C THR A 187 4.51 -10.55 35.75
N CYS A 188 5.47 -11.12 35.03
CA CYS A 188 5.39 -12.45 34.44
C CYS A 188 6.66 -13.20 34.79
N GLU A 189 6.50 -14.49 35.08
CA GLU A 189 7.61 -15.39 35.33
C GLU A 189 7.35 -16.72 34.61
N VAL A 190 8.38 -17.27 33.99
CA VAL A 190 8.35 -18.62 33.41
C VAL A 190 9.31 -19.51 34.18
N ILE A 191 8.85 -20.70 34.57
CA ILE A 191 9.70 -21.70 35.23
C ILE A 191 9.96 -22.85 34.27
N ILE A 192 11.24 -23.22 34.12
CA ILE A 192 11.71 -24.19 33.13
C ILE A 192 12.28 -25.40 33.85
N GLU A 193 11.76 -26.58 33.52
CA GLU A 193 12.37 -27.85 33.95
C GLU A 193 13.44 -28.29 32.95
N GLY A 194 14.59 -28.78 33.44
CA GLY A 194 15.78 -29.02 32.60
C GLY A 194 15.57 -30.01 31.45
N ASN A 195 14.77 -31.06 31.66
CA ASN A 195 14.41 -32.04 30.63
C ASN A 195 13.52 -31.46 29.52
N ILE A 196 12.67 -30.49 29.84
CA ILE A 196 11.80 -29.83 28.85
C ILE A 196 12.62 -28.88 27.98
N LEU A 197 13.61 -28.19 28.56
CA LEU A 197 14.50 -27.32 27.79
C LEU A 197 15.29 -28.10 26.73
N ASP A 198 15.77 -29.29 27.09
CA ASP A 198 16.47 -30.18 26.15
C ASP A 198 15.55 -30.64 25.00
N GLU A 199 14.28 -30.95 25.29
CA GLU A 199 13.27 -31.29 24.28
C GLU A 199 13.00 -30.12 23.33
N MET A 200 12.76 -28.92 23.86
CA MET A 200 12.49 -27.72 23.06
C MET A 200 13.65 -27.40 22.12
N ASN A 201 14.88 -27.43 22.63
CA ASN A 201 16.06 -27.19 21.80
C ASN A 201 16.19 -28.24 20.69
N PHE A 202 15.95 -29.52 20.99
CA PHE A 202 16.00 -30.59 20.00
C PHE A 202 14.97 -30.42 18.89
N LEU A 203 13.74 -30.05 19.24
CA LEU A 203 12.66 -29.85 18.26
C LEU A 203 12.95 -28.69 17.30
N LEU A 204 13.56 -27.61 17.79
CA LEU A 204 13.92 -26.44 16.99
C LEU A 204 15.17 -26.67 16.13
N GLU A 205 16.19 -27.38 16.64
CA GLU A 205 17.39 -27.73 15.87
C GLU A 205 17.08 -28.66 14.68
N GLY A 206 16.00 -29.44 14.77
CA GLY A 206 15.52 -30.32 13.70
C GLY A 206 15.01 -29.58 12.46
N GLY A 207 14.76 -28.27 12.52
CA GLY A 207 14.33 -27.45 11.39
C GLY A 207 12.99 -27.86 10.79
N ILE A 208 12.07 -28.40 11.60
CA ILE A 208 10.79 -28.93 11.12
C ILE A 208 9.80 -27.77 10.94
N GLU A 209 9.87 -27.09 9.80
CA GLU A 209 8.83 -26.14 9.41
C GLU A 209 7.54 -26.92 9.19
N THR A 210 6.54 -26.65 10.02
CA THR A 210 5.26 -27.35 9.95
C THR A 210 4.15 -26.32 9.89
N PRO A 211 3.58 -26.09 8.70
CA PRO A 211 2.44 -25.21 8.63
C PRO A 211 1.24 -25.82 9.37
N THR A 212 0.34 -24.96 9.84
CA THR A 212 -0.91 -25.36 10.51
C THR A 212 -2.07 -25.38 9.51
N GLY A 213 -3.27 -25.74 9.95
CA GLY A 213 -4.48 -25.72 9.12
C GLY A 213 -5.12 -27.10 8.96
N PRO A 214 -4.45 -28.10 8.34
CA PRO A 214 -5.08 -29.40 8.02
C PRO A 214 -5.64 -30.20 9.20
N GLN A 215 -5.07 -30.01 10.39
CA GLN A 215 -5.43 -30.74 11.59
C GLN A 215 -5.68 -29.79 12.76
N LEU A 216 -6.83 -29.95 13.42
CA LEU A 216 -7.17 -29.28 14.67
C LEU A 216 -6.87 -30.22 15.83
N ARG A 217 -6.10 -29.74 16.81
CA ARG A 217 -5.77 -30.43 18.06
C ARG A 217 -6.67 -29.93 19.18
N THR A 218 -7.55 -30.78 19.68
CA THR A 218 -8.46 -30.45 20.78
C THR A 218 -7.92 -31.01 22.10
N TYR A 219 -7.66 -30.12 23.06
CA TYR A 219 -7.16 -30.43 24.40
C TYR A 219 -8.26 -30.22 25.44
N ARG A 220 -8.36 -31.17 26.39
CA ARG A 220 -9.22 -31.04 27.55
C ARG A 220 -8.58 -30.12 28.58
N LEU A 221 -9.23 -29.01 28.88
CA LEU A 221 -8.78 -28.01 29.84
C LEU A 221 -9.50 -28.20 31.19
N ALA A 222 -8.72 -28.30 32.26
CA ALA A 222 -9.22 -28.13 33.62
C ALA A 222 -8.82 -26.72 34.12
N CYS A 223 -9.76 -25.78 34.10
CA CYS A 223 -9.53 -24.40 34.52
C CYS A 223 -10.18 -24.14 35.88
N ALA A 224 -9.37 -24.05 36.93
CA ALA A 224 -9.83 -23.72 38.27
C ALA A 224 -10.02 -22.21 38.44
N ALA A 225 -10.85 -21.81 39.40
CA ALA A 225 -11.00 -20.43 39.83
C ALA A 225 -10.89 -20.35 41.35
N THR A 226 -10.06 -19.45 41.87
CA THR A 226 -9.99 -19.19 43.32
C THR A 226 -11.33 -18.65 43.86
N GLY A 227 -11.51 -18.75 45.16
CA GLY A 227 -12.65 -18.17 45.87
C GLY A 227 -12.79 -16.67 45.60
N GLU A 228 -11.67 -15.94 45.56
CA GLU A 228 -11.65 -14.51 45.30
C GLU A 228 -12.05 -14.18 43.87
N TYR A 229 -11.56 -14.95 42.89
CA TYR A 229 -11.96 -14.79 41.48
C TYR A 229 -13.47 -14.99 41.34
N THR A 230 -13.98 -16.07 41.91
CA THR A 230 -15.41 -16.37 41.85
C THR A 230 -16.24 -15.31 42.57
N GLN A 231 -15.79 -14.80 43.73
CA GLN A 231 -16.45 -13.69 44.43
C GLN A 231 -16.51 -12.42 43.61
N PHE A 232 -15.42 -12.05 42.92
CA PHE A 232 -15.41 -10.91 42.00
C PHE A 232 -16.50 -11.04 40.94
N HIS A 233 -16.67 -12.25 40.38
CA HIS A 233 -17.71 -12.54 39.38
C HIS A 233 -19.10 -12.85 39.97
N GLY A 234 -19.37 -12.56 41.25
CA GLY A 234 -20.71 -12.70 41.85
C GLY A 234 -20.89 -13.91 42.77
N GLY A 235 -19.83 -14.65 43.07
CA GLY A 235 -19.73 -15.56 44.22
C GLY A 235 -20.42 -16.90 44.08
N THR A 236 -20.94 -17.25 42.90
CA THR A 236 -21.54 -18.57 42.64
C THR A 236 -20.73 -19.33 41.61
N VAL A 237 -20.81 -20.67 41.65
CA VAL A 237 -20.17 -21.53 40.65
C VAL A 237 -20.60 -21.17 39.23
N ALA A 238 -21.89 -20.90 39.01
CA ALA A 238 -22.41 -20.56 37.68
C ALA A 238 -21.79 -19.27 37.12
N LEU A 239 -21.71 -18.22 37.95
CA LEU A 239 -21.14 -16.94 37.51
C LEU A 239 -19.61 -16.97 37.39
N GLY A 240 -18.91 -17.70 38.27
CA GLY A 240 -17.48 -17.94 38.14
C GLY A 240 -17.16 -18.73 36.87
N LEU A 241 -17.93 -19.79 36.58
CA LEU A 241 -17.78 -20.59 35.37
C LEU A 241 -18.09 -19.79 34.10
N ALA A 242 -19.11 -18.93 34.13
CA ALA A 242 -19.44 -18.05 33.01
C ALA A 242 -18.26 -17.16 32.61
N ALA A 243 -17.58 -16.57 33.59
CA ALA A 243 -16.38 -15.76 33.35
C ALA A 243 -15.20 -16.59 32.81
N VAL A 244 -14.98 -17.80 33.35
CA VAL A 244 -13.99 -18.75 32.83
C VAL A 244 -14.29 -19.10 31.37
N VAL A 245 -15.56 -19.34 31.02
CA VAL A 245 -15.96 -19.67 29.64
C VAL A 245 -15.71 -18.51 28.69
N THR A 246 -16.06 -17.27 29.05
CA THR A 246 -15.76 -16.09 28.22
C THR A 246 -14.25 -15.95 27.97
N ALA A 247 -13.42 -16.15 29.00
CA ALA A 247 -11.96 -16.14 28.85
C ALA A 247 -11.46 -17.24 27.89
N VAL A 248 -11.87 -18.49 28.13
CA VAL A 248 -11.47 -19.64 27.31
C VAL A 248 -11.97 -19.49 25.87
N ASN A 249 -13.16 -18.95 25.65
CA ASN A 249 -13.71 -18.71 24.31
C ASN A 249 -12.84 -17.74 23.50
N ARG A 250 -12.43 -16.62 24.13
CA ARG A 250 -11.53 -15.63 23.50
C ARG A 250 -10.17 -16.25 23.17
N VAL A 251 -9.53 -16.91 24.14
CA VAL A 251 -8.20 -17.52 23.95
C VAL A 251 -8.25 -18.62 22.90
N THR A 252 -9.26 -19.49 22.94
CA THR A 252 -9.47 -20.53 21.93
C THR A 252 -9.64 -19.91 20.54
N GLY A 253 -10.28 -18.74 20.42
CA GLY A 253 -10.35 -17.98 19.17
C GLY A 253 -9.00 -17.77 18.52
N VAL A 254 -8.07 -17.21 19.29
CA VAL A 254 -6.71 -16.92 18.84
C VAL A 254 -5.93 -18.20 18.53
N TYR A 255 -6.00 -19.19 19.42
CA TYR A 255 -5.24 -20.43 19.30
C TYR A 255 -5.69 -21.29 18.11
N GLU A 256 -6.98 -21.27 17.77
CA GLU A 256 -7.46 -21.99 16.59
C GLU A 256 -7.01 -21.36 15.28
N THR A 257 -7.01 -20.02 15.20
CA THR A 257 -6.66 -19.31 13.97
C THR A 257 -5.15 -19.24 13.74
N GLU A 258 -4.36 -19.17 14.82
CA GLU A 258 -2.90 -19.08 14.71
C GLU A 258 -2.22 -20.46 14.74
N LEU A 259 -2.73 -21.40 15.54
CA LEU A 259 -2.02 -22.65 15.89
C LEU A 259 -2.81 -23.93 15.59
N ALA A 260 -4.06 -23.82 15.15
CA ALA A 260 -4.99 -24.94 15.05
C ALA A 260 -5.11 -25.76 16.35
N ILE A 261 -5.19 -25.05 17.49
CA ILE A 261 -5.38 -25.61 18.83
C ILE A 261 -6.73 -25.17 19.39
N ARG A 262 -7.51 -26.12 19.90
CA ARG A 262 -8.77 -25.88 20.63
C ARG A 262 -8.65 -26.34 22.07
N MET A 263 -9.19 -25.57 22.99
CA MET A 263 -9.33 -25.94 24.40
C MET A 263 -10.80 -26.09 24.76
N VAL A 264 -11.15 -27.20 25.42
CA VAL A 264 -12.51 -27.52 25.85
C VAL A 264 -12.51 -27.86 27.33
N LEU A 265 -13.32 -27.17 28.12
CA LEU A 265 -13.45 -27.40 29.56
C LEU A 265 -14.03 -28.79 29.85
N VAL A 266 -13.38 -29.51 30.76
CA VAL A 266 -13.77 -30.87 31.16
C VAL A 266 -15.16 -30.94 31.79
N ALA A 267 -15.84 -32.08 31.63
CA ALA A 267 -17.21 -32.35 32.09
C ALA A 267 -17.47 -31.96 33.56
N ASN A 268 -16.47 -32.07 34.43
CA ASN A 268 -16.55 -31.81 35.87
C ASN A 268 -15.79 -30.54 36.30
N ASN A 269 -15.55 -29.58 35.40
CA ASN A 269 -14.83 -28.34 35.71
C ASN A 269 -15.54 -27.49 36.78
N ASN A 270 -16.85 -27.63 36.93
CA ASN A 270 -17.62 -26.95 37.98
C ASN A 270 -17.16 -27.32 39.40
N LEU A 271 -16.48 -28.46 39.59
CA LEU A 271 -15.95 -28.89 40.91
C LEU A 271 -14.71 -28.10 41.36
N ILE A 272 -14.06 -27.38 40.45
CA ILE A 272 -12.84 -26.61 40.70
C ILE A 272 -13.06 -25.09 40.58
N ILE A 273 -14.33 -24.68 40.58
CA ILE A 273 -14.74 -23.29 40.74
C ILE A 273 -15.06 -23.07 42.22
N TYR A 274 -14.11 -22.54 42.97
CA TYR A 274 -14.25 -22.35 44.41
C TYR A 274 -14.99 -21.05 44.72
N THR A 275 -15.89 -21.05 45.70
CA THR A 275 -16.72 -19.89 46.05
C THR A 275 -16.32 -19.21 47.36
N ASP A 276 -15.51 -19.88 48.20
CA ASP A 276 -15.08 -19.36 49.50
C ASP A 276 -13.53 -19.28 49.57
N PRO A 277 -12.96 -18.05 49.55
CA PRO A 277 -11.53 -17.78 49.68
C PRO A 277 -10.86 -18.44 50.89
N ASN A 278 -11.61 -18.73 51.96
CA ASN A 278 -11.03 -19.30 53.17
C ASN A 278 -10.88 -20.82 53.10
N THR A 279 -11.53 -21.46 52.13
CA THR A 279 -11.59 -22.94 52.04
C THR A 279 -11.10 -23.48 50.71
N ASP A 280 -10.79 -22.60 49.76
CA ASP A 280 -10.15 -23.02 48.52
C ASP A 280 -8.70 -23.48 48.77
N PRO A 281 -8.10 -24.25 47.84
CA PRO A 281 -6.77 -24.83 48.04
C PRO A 281 -5.62 -23.89 47.64
N TYR A 282 -5.90 -22.60 47.37
CA TYR A 282 -4.98 -21.70 46.69
C TYR A 282 -4.47 -20.56 47.58
N SER A 283 -3.22 -20.20 47.34
CA SER A 283 -2.64 -18.96 47.85
C SER A 283 -2.82 -17.86 46.82
N ASN A 284 -4.02 -17.29 46.74
CA ASN A 284 -4.50 -16.39 45.66
C ASN A 284 -3.51 -15.30 45.21
N PHE A 285 -2.72 -14.74 46.13
CA PHE A 285 -1.74 -13.67 45.86
C PHE A 285 -0.29 -14.17 45.65
N ASN A 286 -0.08 -15.47 45.43
CA ASN A 286 1.25 -16.06 45.22
C ASN A 286 1.23 -17.05 44.02
N GLY A 287 1.49 -16.51 42.82
CA GLY A 287 1.52 -17.27 41.56
C GLY A 287 2.40 -18.51 41.61
N GLY A 288 3.66 -18.37 42.04
CA GLY A 288 4.61 -19.47 42.11
C GLY A 288 4.16 -20.62 43.03
N THR A 289 3.51 -20.31 44.16
CA THR A 289 2.96 -21.34 45.06
C THR A 289 1.72 -22.01 44.45
N MET A 290 0.88 -21.24 43.73
CA MET A 290 -0.31 -21.76 43.07
C MET A 290 -0.01 -22.79 41.99
N LEU A 291 1.17 -22.78 41.35
CA LEU A 291 1.56 -23.81 40.38
C LEU A 291 1.47 -25.22 40.97
N GLY A 292 2.15 -25.45 42.09
CA GLY A 292 2.17 -26.75 42.78
C GLY A 292 0.83 -27.11 43.42
N GLN A 293 0.11 -26.10 43.93
CA GLN A 293 -1.24 -26.27 44.47
C GLN A 293 -2.22 -26.71 43.38
N ASN A 294 -2.18 -26.09 42.19
CA ASN A 294 -3.06 -26.41 41.07
C ASN A 294 -2.78 -27.81 40.54
N ILE A 295 -1.50 -28.19 40.38
CA ILE A 295 -1.14 -29.55 40.00
C ILE A 295 -1.72 -30.58 40.97
N SER A 296 -1.55 -30.36 42.28
CA SER A 296 -2.06 -31.28 43.30
C SER A 296 -3.59 -31.32 43.34
N ASN A 297 -4.22 -30.16 43.24
CA ASN A 297 -5.65 -30.01 43.34
C ASN A 297 -6.38 -30.63 42.14
N LEU A 298 -5.98 -30.29 40.90
CA LEU A 298 -6.58 -30.85 39.69
C LEU A 298 -6.35 -32.35 39.59
N SER A 299 -5.17 -32.84 39.99
CA SER A 299 -4.89 -34.28 40.09
C SER A 299 -5.88 -35.00 41.02
N SER A 300 -6.26 -34.37 42.13
CA SER A 300 -7.12 -34.94 43.17
C SER A 300 -8.61 -34.87 42.82
N VAL A 301 -9.08 -33.71 42.34
CA VAL A 301 -10.50 -33.43 42.11
C VAL A 301 -10.97 -33.90 40.74
N ILE A 302 -10.20 -33.60 39.68
CA ILE A 302 -10.55 -33.95 38.30
C ILE A 302 -9.99 -35.32 37.93
N GLY A 303 -8.78 -35.63 38.39
CA GLY A 303 -8.05 -36.86 38.06
C GLY A 303 -7.13 -36.67 36.86
N ASN A 304 -5.85 -37.05 37.00
CA ASN A 304 -4.82 -36.77 35.99
C ASN A 304 -5.08 -37.35 34.59
N ALA A 305 -5.90 -38.39 34.44
CA ALA A 305 -6.25 -38.92 33.11
C ALA A 305 -7.33 -38.10 32.38
N ASN A 306 -8.02 -37.21 33.11
CA ASN A 306 -9.26 -36.58 32.64
C ASN A 306 -9.06 -35.19 32.04
N PHE A 307 -7.83 -34.66 32.05
CA PHE A 307 -7.49 -33.39 31.43
C PHE A 307 -6.10 -33.43 30.80
N ASP A 308 -5.82 -32.50 29.91
CA ASP A 308 -4.63 -32.46 29.06
C ASP A 308 -3.76 -31.22 29.37
N ILE A 309 -4.42 -30.14 29.77
CA ILE A 309 -3.85 -28.90 30.29
C ILE A 309 -4.68 -28.44 31.50
N GLY A 310 -4.02 -27.91 32.52
CA GLY A 310 -4.66 -27.33 33.69
C GLY A 310 -4.16 -25.91 33.96
N HIS A 311 -5.06 -25.05 34.41
CA HIS A 311 -4.75 -23.64 34.69
C HIS A 311 -5.61 -23.15 35.86
N VAL A 312 -5.19 -22.12 36.58
CA VAL A 312 -6.01 -21.48 37.64
C VAL A 312 -6.11 -19.98 37.43
N PHE A 313 -7.32 -19.43 37.58
CA PHE A 313 -7.56 -17.99 37.61
C PHE A 313 -7.69 -17.50 39.04
N SER A 314 -7.04 -16.37 39.33
CA SER A 314 -7.01 -15.74 40.65
C SER A 314 -7.22 -14.23 40.56
N THR A 315 -7.32 -13.56 41.71
CA THR A 315 -7.26 -12.08 41.80
C THR A 315 -5.89 -11.56 42.25
N GLY A 316 -4.89 -12.45 42.36
CA GLY A 316 -3.49 -12.06 42.48
C GLY A 316 -3.01 -11.34 41.23
N GLY A 317 -1.99 -10.48 41.31
CA GLY A 317 -1.46 -9.82 40.12
C GLY A 317 -0.42 -10.68 39.40
N GLY A 318 -0.48 -10.77 38.07
CA GLY A 318 0.58 -11.42 37.28
C GLY A 318 0.14 -12.73 36.62
N GLY A 319 1.10 -13.36 35.95
CA GLY A 319 0.98 -14.72 35.45
C GLY A 319 2.27 -15.49 35.68
N VAL A 320 2.13 -16.80 35.93
CA VAL A 320 3.28 -17.72 36.02
C VAL A 320 2.89 -19.04 35.39
N ALA A 321 3.78 -19.60 34.59
CA ALA A 321 3.58 -20.91 34.00
C ALA A 321 4.87 -21.74 33.93
N TYR A 322 4.70 -23.05 33.98
CA TYR A 322 5.75 -23.96 33.52
C TYR A 322 5.79 -24.00 32.01
N LEU A 323 7.00 -23.99 31.46
CA LEU A 323 7.22 -24.11 30.03
C LEU A 323 6.96 -25.54 29.55
N GLY A 324 6.20 -25.70 28.46
CA GLY A 324 6.12 -26.95 27.70
C GLY A 324 5.63 -28.14 28.53
N VAL A 325 4.54 -27.96 29.27
CA VAL A 325 4.01 -28.96 30.21
C VAL A 325 2.72 -29.63 29.77
N VAL A 326 2.07 -29.18 28.69
CA VAL A 326 0.83 -29.82 28.20
C VAL A 326 1.07 -31.31 27.92
N CYS A 327 0.11 -32.17 28.28
CA CYS A 327 0.24 -33.64 28.23
C CYS A 327 1.31 -34.27 29.17
N THR A 328 2.04 -33.50 29.98
CA THR A 328 3.04 -34.04 30.93
C THR A 328 2.45 -34.28 32.33
N SER A 329 3.28 -34.71 33.29
CA SER A 329 2.88 -34.78 34.70
C SER A 329 2.64 -33.41 35.35
N ASN A 330 3.25 -32.35 34.80
CA ASN A 330 3.16 -30.98 35.32
C ASN A 330 2.15 -30.12 34.54
N LYS A 331 1.29 -30.74 33.73
CA LYS A 331 0.34 -30.08 32.82
C LYS A 331 -0.64 -29.09 33.45
N ALA A 332 -0.73 -29.04 34.78
CA ALA A 332 -1.55 -28.10 35.54
C ALA A 332 -0.76 -26.90 36.12
N GLY A 333 0.54 -26.79 35.82
CA GLY A 333 1.39 -25.70 36.31
C GLY A 333 1.23 -24.42 35.49
N GLY A 334 0.09 -23.76 35.62
CA GLY A 334 -0.16 -22.45 35.04
C GLY A 334 -1.16 -21.66 35.88
N VAL A 335 -0.90 -20.37 36.06
CA VAL A 335 -1.77 -19.44 36.78
C VAL A 335 -1.77 -18.07 36.11
N THR A 336 -2.96 -17.48 36.07
CA THR A 336 -3.17 -16.10 35.64
C THR A 336 -4.01 -15.39 36.68
N GLY A 337 -3.65 -14.16 37.02
CA GLY A 337 -4.46 -13.34 37.90
C GLY A 337 -4.37 -11.85 37.59
N LEU A 338 -5.48 -11.17 37.86
CA LEU A 338 -5.55 -9.71 37.95
C LEU A 338 -6.53 -9.29 39.04
N PRO A 339 -6.33 -8.15 39.71
CA PRO A 339 -7.30 -7.63 40.68
C PRO A 339 -8.71 -7.47 40.11
N GLN A 340 -8.80 -7.11 38.83
CA GLN A 340 -10.02 -7.08 38.03
C GLN A 340 -9.85 -8.02 36.82
N PRO A 341 -10.17 -9.31 36.96
CA PRO A 341 -9.82 -10.31 35.95
C PRO A 341 -10.85 -10.37 34.80
N ILE A 342 -10.97 -9.25 34.08
CA ILE A 342 -11.87 -9.06 32.93
C ILE A 342 -11.19 -8.25 31.82
N GLY A 343 -11.85 -8.22 30.66
CA GLY A 343 -11.41 -7.42 29.53
C GLY A 343 -10.20 -8.01 28.82
N ASP A 344 -9.92 -7.46 27.65
CA ASP A 344 -8.88 -8.00 26.77
C ASP A 344 -7.47 -8.04 27.38
N PRO A 345 -7.05 -7.07 28.22
CA PRO A 345 -5.78 -7.19 28.93
C PRO A 345 -5.71 -8.47 29.75
N PHE A 346 -6.77 -8.90 30.44
CA PHE A 346 -6.73 -10.17 31.17
C PHE A 346 -6.63 -11.37 30.21
N TYR A 347 -7.46 -11.41 29.17
CA TYR A 347 -7.57 -12.60 28.31
C TYR A 347 -6.38 -12.79 27.36
N ILE A 348 -5.87 -11.71 26.74
CA ILE A 348 -4.81 -11.78 25.73
C ILE A 348 -3.42 -11.57 26.36
N ASP A 349 -3.23 -10.51 27.14
CA ASP A 349 -1.89 -10.23 27.68
C ASP A 349 -1.45 -11.22 28.77
N TYR A 350 -2.40 -11.88 29.46
CA TYR A 350 -2.07 -12.83 30.52
C TYR A 350 -2.52 -14.24 30.17
N VAL A 351 -3.82 -14.52 30.03
CA VAL A 351 -4.26 -15.92 29.88
C VAL A 351 -3.67 -16.57 28.63
N ALA A 352 -3.76 -15.92 27.46
CA ALA A 352 -3.17 -16.44 26.23
C ALA A 352 -1.64 -16.55 26.32
N HIS A 353 -0.98 -15.63 27.04
CA HIS A 353 0.46 -15.62 27.27
C HIS A 353 0.93 -16.82 28.12
N GLU A 354 0.33 -16.99 29.30
CA GLU A 354 0.71 -18.05 30.23
C GLU A 354 0.37 -19.44 29.66
N MET A 355 -0.76 -19.57 28.96
CA MET A 355 -1.04 -20.79 28.21
C MET A 355 -0.01 -21.02 27.10
N GLY A 356 0.54 -19.95 26.49
CA GLY A 356 1.58 -20.04 25.46
C GLY A 356 2.87 -20.65 26.01
N HIS A 357 3.23 -20.30 27.25
CA HIS A 357 4.30 -20.99 27.99
C HIS A 357 3.97 -22.46 28.22
N GLN A 358 2.75 -22.80 28.68
CA GLN A 358 2.37 -24.21 28.88
C GLN A 358 2.47 -25.02 27.58
N PHE A 359 2.21 -24.40 26.43
CA PHE A 359 2.38 -24.96 25.09
C PHE A 359 3.81 -24.88 24.53
N GLY A 360 4.78 -24.35 25.28
CA GLY A 360 6.21 -24.44 24.98
C GLY A 360 6.86 -23.18 24.38
N ALA A 361 6.16 -22.07 24.24
CA ALA A 361 6.78 -20.84 23.75
C ALA A 361 7.56 -20.10 24.84
N HIS A 362 8.78 -19.68 24.53
CA HIS A 362 9.51 -18.66 25.28
C HIS A 362 9.08 -17.23 24.91
N HIS A 363 9.49 -16.27 25.75
CA HIS A 363 9.35 -14.85 25.46
C HIS A 363 10.06 -14.42 24.18
N THR A 364 9.49 -13.45 23.46
CA THR A 364 10.03 -12.93 22.19
C THR A 364 10.62 -11.53 22.25
N PHE A 365 10.51 -10.84 23.39
CA PHE A 365 11.00 -9.48 23.56
C PHE A 365 12.53 -9.38 23.67
N ASN A 366 13.10 -8.26 23.23
CA ASN A 366 14.52 -7.94 23.27
C ASN A 366 14.84 -6.66 24.08
N GLY A 367 14.02 -6.35 25.07
CA GLY A 367 14.24 -5.27 26.02
C GLY A 367 15.27 -5.60 27.11
N SER A 368 15.66 -4.57 27.86
CA SER A 368 16.58 -4.65 29.01
C SER A 368 16.13 -3.84 30.22
N ALA A 369 14.93 -3.27 30.19
CA ALA A 369 14.33 -2.46 31.26
C ALA A 369 12.99 -3.05 31.73
N GLY A 370 12.49 -2.59 32.87
CA GLY A 370 11.24 -3.11 33.47
C GLY A 370 11.30 -4.62 33.70
N SER A 371 10.18 -5.29 33.45
CA SER A 371 10.02 -6.74 33.59
C SER A 371 10.78 -7.55 32.52
N CYS A 372 11.42 -6.87 31.57
CA CYS A 372 12.26 -7.48 30.53
C CYS A 372 13.74 -7.57 30.92
N SER A 373 14.09 -6.99 32.06
CA SER A 373 15.43 -7.13 32.65
C SER A 373 15.59 -8.47 33.36
N GLY A 374 16.81 -8.79 33.79
CA GLY A 374 17.09 -10.02 34.54
C GLY A 374 16.95 -11.29 33.70
N SER A 375 16.33 -12.31 34.28
CA SER A 375 16.20 -13.66 33.68
C SER A 375 14.99 -13.83 32.78
N ASN A 376 14.10 -12.83 32.67
CA ASN A 376 12.88 -12.96 31.87
C ASN A 376 13.15 -12.96 30.35
N ARG A 377 14.22 -12.31 29.89
CA ARG A 377 14.61 -12.35 28.48
C ARG A 377 15.20 -13.70 28.10
N ASN A 378 14.68 -14.32 27.03
CA ASN A 378 15.32 -15.48 26.40
C ASN A 378 16.11 -15.06 25.14
N PRO A 379 17.47 -15.10 25.14
CA PRO A 379 18.28 -14.71 23.99
C PRO A 379 18.03 -15.51 22.70
N ALA A 380 17.56 -16.75 22.79
CA ALA A 380 17.37 -17.63 21.63
C ALA A 380 16.08 -17.30 20.84
N THR A 381 15.16 -16.55 21.45
CA THR A 381 13.85 -16.22 20.88
C THR A 381 13.53 -14.73 20.90
N ALA A 382 14.47 -13.88 21.35
CA ALA A 382 14.32 -12.43 21.49
C ALA A 382 14.35 -11.68 20.14
N TYR A 383 13.35 -11.92 19.28
CA TYR A 383 13.22 -11.36 17.93
C TYR A 383 12.48 -10.01 17.87
N GLU A 384 11.81 -9.59 18.93
CA GLU A 384 11.02 -8.36 18.92
C GLU A 384 11.73 -7.23 19.70
N PRO A 385 11.83 -6.00 19.16
CA PRO A 385 12.51 -4.91 19.86
C PRO A 385 11.78 -4.51 21.15
N GLY A 386 12.51 -4.14 22.21
CA GLY A 386 11.90 -3.58 23.42
C GLY A 386 10.93 -4.56 24.07
N SER A 387 9.69 -4.13 24.35
CA SER A 387 8.60 -5.00 24.83
C SER A 387 7.95 -5.88 23.77
N GLY A 388 8.39 -5.78 22.52
CA GLY A 388 7.67 -6.33 21.40
C GLY A 388 6.21 -5.89 21.32
N SER A 389 5.44 -6.61 20.53
CA SER A 389 4.05 -6.31 20.17
C SER A 389 3.15 -7.55 20.19
N THR A 390 3.70 -8.77 20.09
CA THR A 390 2.90 -10.01 20.08
C THR A 390 2.65 -10.60 21.47
N ILE A 391 1.78 -11.62 21.54
CA ILE A 391 1.36 -12.28 22.79
C ILE A 391 2.56 -12.66 23.66
N MET A 392 3.53 -13.41 23.12
CA MET A 392 4.69 -13.88 23.91
C MET A 392 5.77 -12.82 24.13
N ALA A 393 5.66 -11.65 23.50
CA ALA A 393 6.51 -10.50 23.82
C ALA A 393 6.03 -9.80 25.09
N TYR A 394 4.75 -9.99 25.43
CA TYR A 394 4.11 -9.38 26.57
C TYR A 394 4.20 -7.85 26.50
N ALA A 395 3.52 -7.27 25.52
CA ALA A 395 3.68 -5.85 25.23
C ALA A 395 3.37 -4.97 26.46
N GLY A 396 4.15 -3.90 26.63
CA GLY A 396 3.94 -2.92 27.69
C GLY A 396 4.70 -3.18 29.00
N ILE A 397 5.47 -4.27 29.13
CA ILE A 397 6.14 -4.62 30.40
C ILE A 397 7.60 -4.12 30.53
N CYS A 398 8.21 -3.56 29.48
CA CYS A 398 9.62 -3.13 29.49
C CYS A 398 9.84 -1.62 29.71
N SER A 399 8.96 -0.89 30.41
CA SER A 399 9.07 0.57 30.53
C SER A 399 10.49 1.03 30.92
N PRO A 400 11.09 2.04 30.23
CA PRO A 400 10.51 2.91 29.20
C PRO A 400 10.62 2.40 27.75
N GLN A 401 10.97 1.13 27.53
CA GLN A 401 11.23 0.51 26.22
C GLN A 401 9.98 -0.12 25.59
N ASN A 402 8.79 0.34 25.97
CA ASN A 402 7.53 -0.21 25.48
C ASN A 402 7.25 0.24 24.05
N LEU A 403 6.89 -0.72 23.18
CA LEU A 403 6.48 -0.39 21.80
C LEU A 403 4.99 -0.05 21.70
N GLN A 404 4.18 -0.74 22.50
CA GLN A 404 2.74 -0.54 22.66
C GLN A 404 2.33 -0.97 24.07
N ASN A 405 1.06 -0.71 24.42
CA ASN A 405 0.55 -0.95 25.77
C ASN A 405 0.01 -2.37 25.97
N PHE A 406 -0.51 -2.99 24.91
CA PHE A 406 -1.18 -4.29 24.93
C PHE A 406 -0.68 -5.13 23.77
N SER A 407 -0.70 -6.44 23.90
CA SER A 407 -0.26 -7.35 22.87
C SER A 407 -1.29 -7.41 21.76
N ASP A 408 -0.82 -7.43 20.51
CA ASP A 408 -1.67 -7.80 19.39
C ASP A 408 -2.06 -9.29 19.54
N PRO A 409 -3.33 -9.69 19.31
CA PRO A 409 -3.80 -11.04 19.60
C PRO A 409 -3.39 -12.04 18.50
N HIS A 410 -2.09 -12.16 18.26
CA HIS A 410 -1.46 -13.12 17.38
C HIS A 410 -0.08 -13.49 17.90
N PHE A 411 0.49 -14.59 17.41
CA PHE A 411 1.82 -15.02 17.82
C PHE A 411 2.88 -14.48 16.86
N HIS A 412 4.08 -14.20 17.38
CA HIS A 412 5.28 -14.06 16.55
C HIS A 412 5.61 -15.41 15.93
N VAL A 413 6.21 -15.43 14.74
CA VAL A 413 6.61 -16.67 14.06
C VAL A 413 7.58 -17.54 14.90
N ALA A 414 8.29 -16.93 15.86
CA ALA A 414 9.11 -17.67 16.83
C ALA A 414 8.29 -18.48 17.84
N SER A 415 7.19 -17.92 18.33
CA SER A 415 6.28 -18.64 19.23
C SER A 415 5.49 -19.69 18.46
N PHE A 416 5.13 -19.39 17.21
CA PHE A 416 4.53 -20.35 16.28
C PHE A 416 5.43 -21.58 16.11
N ASP A 417 6.70 -21.41 15.73
CA ASP A 417 7.64 -22.52 15.54
C ASP A 417 7.73 -23.40 16.79
N GLN A 418 7.86 -22.79 17.97
CA GLN A 418 7.97 -23.50 19.25
C GLN A 418 6.71 -24.32 19.57
N ILE A 419 5.54 -23.68 19.55
CA ILE A 419 4.28 -24.33 19.94
C ILE A 419 3.90 -25.41 18.93
N VAL A 420 4.04 -25.14 17.64
CA VAL A 420 3.69 -26.11 16.60
C VAL A 420 4.63 -27.30 16.62
N ALA A 421 5.93 -27.10 16.79
CA ALA A 421 6.87 -28.21 16.94
C ALA A 421 6.54 -29.07 18.18
N TYR A 422 6.23 -28.43 19.33
CA TYR A 422 5.87 -29.13 20.55
C TYR A 422 4.57 -29.94 20.43
N THR A 423 3.55 -29.36 19.83
CA THR A 423 2.23 -30.01 19.69
C THR A 423 2.15 -31.03 18.55
N ASN A 424 3.09 -30.99 17.61
CA ASN A 424 3.17 -31.96 16.51
C ASN A 424 4.10 -33.13 16.82
N PHE A 425 5.23 -32.88 17.51
CA PHE A 425 6.31 -33.86 17.64
C PHE A 425 6.84 -34.03 19.06
N GLY A 426 6.57 -33.07 19.95
CA GLY A 426 6.96 -33.15 21.36
C GLY A 426 5.93 -33.82 22.25
N SER A 427 6.13 -33.72 23.55
CA SER A 427 5.24 -34.24 24.59
C SER A 427 3.81 -33.73 24.44
N GLY A 428 3.61 -32.50 23.98
CA GLY A 428 2.31 -31.90 23.70
C GLY A 428 1.49 -32.59 22.62
N SER A 429 2.09 -33.48 21.82
CA SER A 429 1.38 -34.28 20.79
C SER A 429 0.69 -35.52 21.35
N GLY A 430 0.98 -35.91 22.60
CA GLY A 430 0.64 -37.24 23.12
C GLY A 430 -0.79 -37.43 23.64
N CYS A 431 -1.53 -36.34 23.88
CA CYS A 431 -2.87 -36.38 24.50
C CYS A 431 -4.05 -35.75 23.74
N PRO A 432 -3.89 -34.84 22.75
CA PRO A 432 -5.06 -34.21 22.14
C PRO A 432 -5.87 -35.17 21.26
N VAL A 433 -7.14 -34.84 21.06
CA VAL A 433 -7.94 -35.40 19.97
C VAL A 433 -7.62 -34.62 18.70
N VAL A 434 -7.09 -35.31 17.69
CA VAL A 434 -6.73 -34.72 16.40
C VAL A 434 -7.86 -34.98 15.39
N THR A 435 -8.36 -33.91 14.76
CA THR A 435 -9.40 -33.99 13.73
C THR A 435 -8.97 -33.26 12.46
N ASN A 436 -9.42 -33.76 11.31
CA ASN A 436 -9.17 -33.08 10.04
C ASN A 436 -10.14 -31.91 9.89
N THR A 437 -9.61 -30.75 9.53
CA THR A 437 -10.38 -29.50 9.36
C THR A 437 -10.97 -29.35 7.96
N GLY A 438 -10.42 -30.10 7.00
CA GLY A 438 -10.67 -29.85 5.58
C GLY A 438 -10.13 -28.49 5.14
N ASN A 439 -9.02 -28.06 5.73
CA ASN A 439 -8.28 -26.86 5.39
C ASN A 439 -6.87 -27.24 4.95
N ASN A 440 -6.22 -26.38 4.18
CA ASN A 440 -4.82 -26.50 3.80
C ASN A 440 -4.11 -25.20 4.16
N ALA A 441 -2.84 -25.31 4.51
CA ALA A 441 -2.04 -24.13 4.76
C ALA A 441 -1.86 -23.30 3.48
N PRO A 442 -1.75 -21.97 3.58
CA PRO A 442 -1.29 -21.16 2.48
C PRO A 442 0.13 -21.56 2.07
N VAL A 443 0.47 -21.39 0.80
CA VAL A 443 1.83 -21.59 0.29
C VAL A 443 2.50 -20.23 0.11
N VAL A 444 3.51 -19.94 0.93
CA VAL A 444 4.17 -18.62 0.95
C VAL A 444 5.43 -18.59 0.10
N THR A 445 5.65 -17.47 -0.58
CA THR A 445 6.79 -17.26 -1.48
C THR A 445 7.35 -15.85 -1.29
N VAL A 446 8.67 -15.76 -1.29
CA VAL A 446 9.41 -14.49 -1.26
C VAL A 446 10.39 -14.43 -2.44
N PRO A 447 10.69 -13.25 -2.98
CA PRO A 447 11.68 -13.08 -4.04
C PRO A 447 13.08 -13.53 -3.63
N ALA A 448 14.02 -13.54 -4.58
CA ALA A 448 15.43 -13.74 -4.25
C ALA A 448 15.97 -12.57 -3.41
N GLY A 449 16.53 -12.88 -2.23
CA GLY A 449 17.25 -11.92 -1.39
C GLY A 449 18.76 -11.92 -1.63
N GLY A 450 19.52 -11.51 -0.61
CA GLY A 450 20.99 -11.63 -0.56
C GLY A 450 21.78 -10.44 -1.08
N PHE A 451 21.12 -9.35 -1.49
CA PHE A 451 21.78 -8.10 -1.87
C PHE A 451 21.95 -7.15 -0.69
N ALA A 452 22.77 -6.10 -0.89
CA ALA A 452 23.04 -5.08 0.11
C ALA A 452 22.11 -3.86 -0.07
N ILE A 453 21.66 -3.30 1.04
CA ILE A 453 20.86 -2.08 1.16
C ILE A 453 21.74 -0.98 1.79
N PRO A 454 21.66 0.28 1.33
CA PRO A 454 22.38 1.41 1.96
C PRO A 454 21.89 1.71 3.38
N ILE A 455 22.77 2.24 4.24
CA ILE A 455 22.37 2.71 5.58
C ILE A 455 21.38 3.87 5.49
N ASN A 456 20.57 4.06 6.53
CA ASN A 456 19.63 5.18 6.70
C ASN A 456 18.72 5.41 5.48
N THR A 457 18.31 4.32 4.82
CA THR A 457 17.50 4.38 3.59
C THR A 457 16.26 3.49 3.72
N PRO A 458 15.05 4.02 3.45
CA PRO A 458 13.82 3.22 3.43
C PRO A 458 13.86 2.06 2.45
N PHE A 459 13.11 1.00 2.76
CA PHE A 459 12.93 -0.13 1.85
C PHE A 459 11.53 -0.74 1.98
N ALA A 460 11.10 -1.46 0.96
CA ALA A 460 9.82 -2.16 0.94
C ALA A 460 10.00 -3.62 0.53
N LEU A 461 9.47 -4.53 1.34
CA LEU A 461 9.48 -5.97 1.07
C LEU A 461 8.14 -6.38 0.51
N THR A 462 8.15 -7.17 -0.56
CA THR A 462 6.94 -7.73 -1.19
C THR A 462 7.14 -9.21 -1.42
N GLY A 463 6.19 -10.02 -1.00
CA GLY A 463 6.12 -11.44 -1.34
C GLY A 463 4.74 -11.82 -1.86
N SER A 464 4.39 -13.10 -1.78
CA SER A 464 3.08 -13.60 -2.19
C SER A 464 2.74 -14.89 -1.47
N ALA A 465 1.45 -15.18 -1.34
CA ALA A 465 0.99 -16.50 -0.93
C ALA A 465 -0.25 -16.92 -1.72
N VAL A 466 -0.48 -18.22 -1.84
CA VAL A 466 -1.67 -18.81 -2.47
C VAL A 466 -2.33 -19.75 -1.47
N ASP A 467 -3.62 -19.58 -1.26
CA ASP A 467 -4.42 -20.48 -0.44
C ASP A 467 -5.08 -21.58 -1.29
N PRO A 468 -4.86 -22.87 -1.00
CA PRO A 468 -5.47 -23.96 -1.77
C PRO A 468 -7.01 -24.03 -1.65
N ASP A 469 -7.57 -23.51 -0.55
CA ASP A 469 -9.01 -23.50 -0.27
C ASP A 469 -9.70 -22.19 -0.68
N ASN A 470 -8.91 -21.25 -1.22
CA ASN A 470 -9.33 -19.92 -1.66
C ASN A 470 -9.91 -19.08 -0.50
N ASP A 471 -9.38 -19.26 0.71
CA ASP A 471 -9.69 -18.45 1.87
C ASP A 471 -8.91 -17.09 1.80
N PRO A 472 -9.48 -15.96 2.28
CA PRO A 472 -8.82 -14.66 2.23
C PRO A 472 -7.57 -14.58 3.10
N LEU A 473 -6.45 -14.17 2.51
CA LEU A 473 -5.15 -14.16 3.19
C LEU A 473 -4.79 -12.81 3.82
N THR A 474 -4.23 -12.86 5.03
CA THR A 474 -3.54 -11.74 5.67
C THR A 474 -2.05 -12.03 5.83
N TYR A 475 -1.24 -10.97 5.88
CA TYR A 475 0.21 -11.03 5.81
C TYR A 475 0.85 -10.22 6.95
N SER A 476 1.92 -10.77 7.54
CA SER A 476 2.84 -10.02 8.40
C SER A 476 4.29 -10.25 7.94
N TRP A 477 5.05 -9.16 7.84
CA TRP A 477 6.50 -9.24 7.67
C TRP A 477 7.14 -9.06 9.04
N GLU A 478 7.88 -10.06 9.51
CA GLU A 478 8.43 -10.13 10.88
C GLU A 478 9.96 -10.22 10.81
N GLU A 479 10.67 -9.40 11.58
CA GLU A 479 12.13 -9.45 11.63
C GLU A 479 12.58 -10.75 12.32
N TRP A 480 13.60 -11.39 11.76
CA TRP A 480 14.11 -12.70 12.18
C TRP A 480 15.58 -12.63 12.59
N ASP A 481 15.96 -11.52 13.21
CA ASP A 481 17.29 -11.30 13.76
C ASP A 481 17.31 -11.39 15.29
N LEU A 482 18.31 -12.12 15.78
CA LEU A 482 18.69 -12.12 17.19
C LEU A 482 19.88 -11.20 17.38
N GLY A 483 19.96 -10.56 18.56
CA GLY A 483 21.12 -9.79 18.93
C GLY A 483 21.16 -9.43 20.41
N PRO A 484 22.08 -8.53 20.80
CA PRO A 484 22.18 -8.04 22.16
C PRO A 484 20.86 -7.39 22.64
N ALA A 485 20.54 -7.58 23.92
CA ALA A 485 19.47 -6.83 24.57
C ALA A 485 19.81 -5.34 24.61
N GLY A 486 18.82 -4.46 24.49
CA GLY A 486 19.07 -3.03 24.53
C GLY A 486 17.84 -2.15 24.36
N HIS A 487 18.06 -0.85 24.46
CA HIS A 487 17.02 0.12 24.17
C HIS A 487 16.70 0.12 22.67
N PRO A 488 15.43 0.03 22.23
CA PRO A 488 15.06 -0.04 20.82
C PRO A 488 15.63 1.10 19.98
N ASN A 489 15.69 2.32 20.53
CA ASN A 489 16.28 3.50 19.88
C ASN A 489 17.81 3.53 19.78
N SER A 490 18.51 2.58 20.40
CA SER A 490 19.97 2.50 20.40
C SER A 490 20.44 1.06 20.18
N PRO A 491 20.08 0.43 19.04
CA PRO A 491 20.38 -0.97 18.78
C PRO A 491 21.89 -1.17 18.56
N SER A 492 22.40 -2.35 18.92
CA SER A 492 23.79 -2.77 18.65
C SER A 492 23.83 -4.17 18.04
N GLY A 493 24.88 -4.49 17.28
CA GLY A 493 25.00 -5.79 16.60
C GLY A 493 23.84 -6.02 15.62
N ASP A 494 23.24 -7.20 15.66
CA ASP A 494 22.04 -7.56 14.90
C ASP A 494 20.78 -7.56 15.80
N ALA A 495 20.73 -6.74 16.86
CA ALA A 495 19.52 -6.59 17.67
C ALA A 495 18.31 -6.19 16.79
N PRO A 496 17.13 -6.77 17.00
CA PRO A 496 15.93 -6.45 16.23
C PRO A 496 15.57 -4.97 16.32
N ILE A 497 15.13 -4.38 15.22
CA ILE A 497 14.86 -2.94 15.05
C ILE A 497 13.52 -2.61 14.40
N PHE A 498 12.81 -3.61 13.89
CA PHE A 498 11.49 -3.51 13.30
C PHE A 498 10.50 -4.34 14.11
N ARG A 499 9.50 -3.65 14.62
CA ARG A 499 8.41 -4.26 15.39
C ARG A 499 7.49 -5.06 14.50
N VAL A 500 6.72 -5.95 15.10
CA VAL A 500 5.63 -6.62 14.41
C VAL A 500 4.36 -5.78 14.52
N PHE A 501 3.51 -5.90 13.52
CA PHE A 501 2.21 -5.26 13.45
C PHE A 501 1.16 -6.31 13.11
N ASN A 502 -0.09 -6.02 13.49
CA ASN A 502 -1.25 -6.81 13.07
C ASN A 502 -1.21 -7.16 11.56
N PRO A 503 -1.55 -8.40 11.19
CA PRO A 503 -1.62 -8.83 9.80
C PRO A 503 -2.55 -7.97 8.94
N VAL A 504 -2.15 -7.71 7.69
CA VAL A 504 -2.91 -6.87 6.73
C VAL A 504 -3.16 -7.63 5.43
N SER A 505 -4.09 -7.18 4.59
CA SER A 505 -4.42 -7.85 3.31
C SER A 505 -3.39 -7.66 2.20
N THR A 506 -2.38 -6.81 2.40
CA THR A 506 -1.31 -6.56 1.42
C THR A 506 -0.04 -7.35 1.77
N PRO A 507 0.60 -8.03 0.81
CA PRO A 507 1.86 -8.74 1.04
C PRO A 507 3.07 -7.81 1.02
N THR A 508 2.88 -6.50 0.87
CA THR A 508 3.94 -5.48 0.86
C THR A 508 4.00 -4.74 2.19
N ARG A 509 5.19 -4.66 2.81
CA ARG A 509 5.46 -3.80 3.96
C ARG A 509 6.61 -2.84 3.66
N THR A 510 6.39 -1.57 3.98
CA THR A 510 7.40 -0.51 3.98
C THR A 510 8.07 -0.40 5.35
N PHE A 511 9.37 -0.18 5.36
CA PHE A 511 10.20 -0.04 6.55
C PHE A 511 10.96 1.31 6.56
N PRO A 512 10.65 2.22 7.51
CA PRO A 512 9.47 2.25 8.39
C PRO A 512 8.13 2.27 7.63
N ARG A 513 7.01 2.09 8.35
CA ARG A 513 5.66 2.27 7.79
C ARG A 513 5.56 3.55 6.95
N ILE A 514 4.87 3.47 5.82
CA ILE A 514 4.76 4.59 4.86
C ILE A 514 4.33 5.90 5.53
N GLN A 515 3.38 5.84 6.46
CA GLN A 515 2.90 7.03 7.17
C GLN A 515 4.00 7.73 7.99
N ASN A 516 4.96 6.97 8.54
CA ASN A 516 6.09 7.53 9.25
C ASN A 516 7.04 8.29 8.31
N LEU A 517 7.28 7.76 7.11
CA LEU A 517 8.06 8.42 6.06
C LEU A 517 7.37 9.72 5.59
N LEU A 518 6.07 9.65 5.28
CA LEU A 518 5.32 10.82 4.79
C LEU A 518 5.26 11.97 5.82
N ASN A 519 5.15 11.60 7.10
CA ASN A 519 5.12 12.55 8.21
C ASN A 519 6.53 12.98 8.70
N ASN A 520 7.60 12.40 8.17
CA ASN A 520 8.98 12.58 8.66
C ASN A 520 9.12 12.30 10.17
N THR A 521 8.49 11.23 10.64
CA THR A 521 8.47 10.84 12.06
C THR A 521 9.17 9.52 12.28
N GLN A 522 9.85 9.38 13.42
CA GLN A 522 10.41 8.11 13.87
C GLN A 522 9.47 7.49 14.92
N THR A 523 9.19 6.20 14.78
CA THR A 523 8.45 5.41 15.78
C THR A 523 9.40 4.43 16.45
N ILE A 524 9.22 4.21 17.76
CA ILE A 524 10.03 3.22 18.49
C ILE A 524 9.82 1.82 17.90
N GLY A 525 10.92 1.10 17.68
CA GLY A 525 10.88 -0.20 16.97
C GLY A 525 10.62 -0.07 15.47
N GLU A 526 10.83 1.09 14.86
CA GLU A 526 10.80 1.27 13.40
C GLU A 526 12.00 2.13 12.97
N ILE A 527 13.21 1.56 13.05
CA ILE A 527 14.45 2.34 12.90
C ILE A 527 15.18 1.95 11.63
N LEU A 528 15.54 2.95 10.83
CA LEU A 528 16.41 2.72 9.69
C LEU A 528 17.82 2.31 10.17
N PRO A 529 18.39 1.22 9.63
CA PRO A 529 19.73 0.77 9.98
C PRO A 529 20.80 1.85 9.75
N SER A 530 21.54 2.24 10.79
CA SER A 530 22.56 3.30 10.70
C SER A 530 24.00 2.80 10.54
N TYR A 531 24.19 1.48 10.53
CA TYR A 531 25.48 0.80 10.37
C TYR A 531 25.31 -0.55 9.67
N SER A 532 26.43 -1.16 9.26
CA SER A 532 26.41 -2.45 8.57
C SER A 532 25.92 -3.56 9.50
N ARG A 533 24.91 -4.31 9.05
CA ARG A 533 24.27 -5.38 9.83
C ARG A 533 23.54 -6.35 8.92
N ASN A 534 23.17 -7.51 9.44
CA ASN A 534 22.26 -8.41 8.70
C ASN A 534 20.82 -7.99 8.94
N LEU A 535 19.96 -8.28 7.96
CA LEU A 535 18.51 -8.19 8.12
C LEU A 535 17.88 -9.46 7.57
N ARG A 536 17.19 -10.21 8.42
CA ARG A 536 16.40 -11.38 8.06
C ARG A 536 14.95 -11.07 8.35
N PHE A 537 14.07 -11.49 7.45
CA PHE A 537 12.63 -11.33 7.62
C PHE A 537 11.92 -12.62 7.23
N ARG A 538 10.81 -12.90 7.90
CA ARG A 538 9.84 -13.90 7.47
C ARG A 538 8.56 -13.20 7.03
N LEU A 539 8.06 -13.56 5.85
CA LEU A 539 6.69 -13.24 5.44
C LEU A 539 5.82 -14.38 5.96
N VAL A 540 4.91 -14.07 6.87
CA VAL A 540 3.91 -15.00 7.40
C VAL A 540 2.59 -14.72 6.69
N ALA A 541 1.93 -15.76 6.18
CA ALA A 541 0.58 -15.68 5.63
C ALA A 541 -0.38 -16.49 6.49
N ARG A 542 -1.59 -15.95 6.69
CA ARG A 542 -2.68 -16.57 7.47
C ARG A 542 -3.94 -16.58 6.62
N ASP A 543 -4.65 -17.71 6.62
CA ASP A 543 -5.96 -17.82 5.94
C ASP A 543 -7.14 -17.30 6.76
N ASN A 544 -6.90 -16.93 8.02
CA ASN A 544 -7.89 -16.41 8.97
C ASN A 544 -9.08 -17.35 9.22
N ARG A 545 -8.96 -18.64 8.88
CA ARG A 545 -10.05 -19.59 9.02
C ARG A 545 -10.25 -19.97 10.50
N PRO A 546 -11.45 -19.77 11.07
CA PRO A 546 -11.73 -20.22 12.42
C PRO A 546 -11.81 -21.75 12.49
N ALA A 547 -11.56 -22.32 13.68
CA ALA A 547 -11.59 -23.77 13.92
C ALA A 547 -10.57 -24.59 13.10
N GLY A 548 -9.39 -24.03 12.85
CA GLY A 548 -8.29 -24.72 12.16
C GLY A 548 -7.58 -23.84 11.14
N GLY A 549 -7.11 -22.68 11.57
CA GLY A 549 -6.45 -21.70 10.71
C GLY A 549 -5.13 -22.22 10.17
N GLY A 550 -4.90 -21.95 8.89
CA GLY A 550 -3.69 -22.23 8.15
C GLY A 550 -2.71 -21.07 8.25
N VAL A 551 -1.53 -21.36 8.76
CA VAL A 551 -0.41 -20.42 8.83
C VAL A 551 0.83 -21.09 8.26
N ASP A 552 1.51 -20.36 7.38
CA ASP A 552 2.80 -20.74 6.80
C ASP A 552 3.64 -19.48 6.59
N TYR A 553 4.95 -19.65 6.34
CA TYR A 553 5.85 -18.53 6.13
C TYR A 553 6.97 -18.84 5.14
N ALA A 554 7.60 -17.79 4.63
CA ALA A 554 8.84 -17.89 3.87
C ALA A 554 9.85 -16.84 4.32
N GLN A 555 11.14 -17.20 4.34
CA GLN A 555 12.21 -16.36 4.85
C GLN A 555 13.04 -15.71 3.74
N ILE A 556 13.45 -14.46 3.96
CA ILE A 556 14.37 -13.71 3.11
C ILE A 556 15.45 -13.02 3.94
N ASN A 557 16.64 -12.85 3.36
CA ASN A 557 17.79 -12.28 4.05
C ASN A 557 18.43 -11.17 3.19
N TYR A 558 18.94 -10.12 3.84
CA TYR A 558 19.65 -8.99 3.25
C TYR A 558 20.84 -8.60 4.12
N THR A 559 21.67 -7.72 3.58
CA THR A 559 22.69 -7.02 4.36
C THR A 559 22.48 -5.52 4.25
N VAL A 560 22.81 -4.79 5.30
CA VAL A 560 22.95 -3.34 5.26
C VAL A 560 24.44 -3.03 5.17
N SER A 561 24.83 -2.09 4.31
CA SER A 561 26.22 -1.67 4.19
C SER A 561 26.41 -0.19 4.42
N ASN A 562 27.28 0.16 5.37
CA ASN A 562 27.72 1.54 5.60
C ASN A 562 28.69 2.08 4.53
N ALA A 563 29.04 1.28 3.51
CA ALA A 563 29.79 1.75 2.35
C ALA A 563 28.93 2.58 1.38
N ALA A 564 27.60 2.54 1.53
CA ALA A 564 26.63 3.29 0.75
C ALA A 564 25.52 3.86 1.64
N GLY A 565 24.91 4.97 1.21
CA GLY A 565 23.82 5.64 1.91
C GLY A 565 24.23 6.89 2.70
N PRO A 566 23.24 7.70 3.15
CA PRO A 566 21.81 7.57 2.84
C PRO A 566 21.49 7.92 1.38
N PHE A 567 20.65 7.11 0.74
CA PHE A 567 20.06 7.44 -0.55
C PHE A 567 18.87 8.38 -0.33
N LEU A 568 18.90 9.57 -0.94
CA LEU A 568 17.96 10.65 -0.61
C LEU A 568 17.48 11.41 -1.84
N VAL A 569 16.17 11.62 -2.00
CA VAL A 569 15.58 12.57 -2.94
C VAL A 569 15.88 13.99 -2.47
N THR A 570 16.54 14.76 -3.33
CA THR A 570 16.96 16.13 -3.02
C THR A 570 16.11 17.19 -3.70
N TYR A 571 15.49 16.88 -4.84
CA TYR A 571 14.56 17.79 -5.52
C TYR A 571 13.52 17.04 -6.38
N PRO A 572 12.24 17.48 -6.38
CA PRO A 572 11.62 18.45 -5.48
C PRO A 572 11.58 17.95 -4.02
N ASN A 573 11.88 18.83 -3.07
CA ASN A 573 11.85 18.48 -1.64
C ASN A 573 11.44 19.67 -0.74
N THR A 574 10.72 20.62 -1.32
CA THR A 574 10.17 21.82 -0.69
C THR A 574 8.78 22.07 -1.28
N ASN A 575 7.99 22.98 -0.69
CA ASN A 575 6.71 23.40 -1.25
C ASN A 575 6.90 24.34 -2.46
N VAL A 576 7.52 23.83 -3.52
CA VAL A 576 7.68 24.50 -4.80
C VAL A 576 6.41 24.32 -5.64
N ILE A 577 6.09 25.30 -6.48
CA ILE A 577 4.99 25.26 -7.43
C ILE A 577 5.58 25.05 -8.81
N ILE A 578 5.11 24.02 -9.53
CA ILE A 578 5.59 23.65 -10.85
C ILE A 578 4.38 23.45 -11.77
N PRO A 579 4.30 24.13 -12.92
CA PRO A 579 3.21 23.90 -13.86
C PRO A 579 3.21 22.47 -14.41
N GLY A 580 2.03 21.91 -14.66
CA GLY A 580 1.85 20.67 -15.41
C GLY A 580 2.55 20.73 -16.78
N LEU A 581 2.92 19.56 -17.31
CA LEU A 581 3.65 19.41 -18.58
C LEU A 581 5.03 20.11 -18.63
N SER A 582 5.55 20.54 -17.48
CA SER A 582 6.89 21.11 -17.38
C SER A 582 7.95 20.00 -17.21
N PRO A 583 9.11 20.11 -17.89
CA PRO A 583 10.28 19.31 -17.60
C PRO A 583 10.84 19.75 -16.24
N ILE A 584 11.11 18.77 -15.39
CA ILE A 584 11.76 18.97 -14.10
C ILE A 584 12.98 18.07 -14.01
N ALA A 585 14.08 18.59 -13.47
CA ALA A 585 15.24 17.77 -13.14
C ALA A 585 15.03 17.19 -11.74
N VAL A 586 14.51 15.97 -11.63
CA VAL A 586 14.47 15.25 -10.36
C VAL A 586 15.91 14.93 -9.98
N THR A 587 16.30 15.21 -8.74
CA THR A 587 17.65 14.93 -8.25
C THR A 587 17.63 14.11 -6.97
N TRP A 588 18.64 13.27 -6.79
CA TRP A 588 18.84 12.46 -5.60
C TRP A 588 20.32 12.28 -5.30
N ASN A 589 20.64 11.98 -4.04
CA ASN A 589 21.98 11.58 -3.63
C ASN A 589 22.17 10.09 -3.91
N VAL A 590 22.99 9.76 -4.92
CA VAL A 590 23.34 8.37 -5.26
C VAL A 590 24.00 7.65 -4.10
N ALA A 591 24.80 8.35 -3.28
CA ALA A 591 25.42 7.83 -2.06
C ALA A 591 26.10 6.45 -2.22
N ASN A 592 26.90 6.26 -3.28
CA ASN A 592 27.58 5.00 -3.64
C ASN A 592 26.66 3.77 -3.86
N THR A 593 25.35 3.95 -3.96
CA THR A 593 24.42 2.82 -4.18
C THR A 593 24.60 2.15 -5.54
N ASN A 594 25.18 2.86 -6.52
CA ASN A 594 25.53 2.34 -7.83
C ASN A 594 26.86 1.56 -7.87
N ALA A 595 27.57 1.47 -6.74
CA ALA A 595 28.82 0.73 -6.61
C ALA A 595 28.66 -0.47 -5.64
N SER A 596 29.67 -1.35 -5.64
CA SER A 596 29.73 -2.46 -4.68
C SER A 596 29.76 -1.92 -3.24
N PRO A 597 28.98 -2.51 -2.31
CA PRO A 597 28.26 -3.79 -2.44
C PRO A 597 26.78 -3.69 -2.88
N VAL A 598 26.22 -2.49 -3.03
CA VAL A 598 24.78 -2.29 -3.33
C VAL A 598 24.46 -2.54 -4.81
N ASN A 599 25.35 -2.12 -5.73
CA ASN A 599 25.34 -2.44 -7.16
C ASN A 599 24.03 -2.10 -7.93
N VAL A 600 23.35 -1.01 -7.59
CA VAL A 600 22.14 -0.57 -8.30
C VAL A 600 22.47 0.42 -9.42
N SER A 601 22.50 -0.08 -10.66
CA SER A 601 22.83 0.74 -11.84
C SER A 601 21.71 1.66 -12.30
N ASN A 602 20.45 1.33 -12.03
CA ASN A 602 19.29 2.08 -12.50
C ASN A 602 18.23 2.28 -11.41
N VAL A 603 17.44 3.33 -11.55
CA VAL A 603 16.30 3.67 -10.68
C VAL A 603 15.04 3.93 -11.50
N ASN A 604 13.88 3.86 -10.86
CA ASN A 604 12.62 4.39 -11.38
C ASN A 604 12.26 5.67 -10.64
N ILE A 605 11.59 6.59 -11.34
CA ILE A 605 11.09 7.84 -10.77
C ILE A 605 9.57 7.81 -10.87
N LEU A 606 8.91 7.87 -9.71
CA LEU A 606 7.46 7.84 -9.60
C LEU A 606 6.94 9.12 -8.95
N LEU A 607 5.70 9.45 -9.31
CA LEU A 607 4.97 10.58 -8.78
C LEU A 607 3.70 10.11 -8.08
N SER A 608 3.50 10.64 -6.89
CA SER A 608 2.25 10.65 -6.16
C SER A 608 1.57 12.00 -6.32
N VAL A 609 0.24 12.00 -6.39
CA VAL A 609 -0.60 13.21 -6.36
C VAL A 609 -1.51 13.27 -5.12
N ASP A 610 -1.32 12.35 -4.18
CA ASP A 610 -2.17 12.10 -3.01
C ASP A 610 -1.39 12.16 -1.68
N GLY A 611 -0.30 12.93 -1.64
CA GLY A 611 0.54 13.11 -0.44
C GLY A 611 1.55 12.00 -0.19
N GLY A 612 1.79 11.12 -1.18
CA GLY A 612 2.72 9.99 -1.11
C GLY A 612 2.08 8.66 -0.68
N ASN A 613 0.74 8.60 -0.63
CA ASN A 613 0.03 7.37 -0.27
C ASN A 613 0.06 6.35 -1.42
N THR A 614 -0.07 6.81 -2.66
CA THR A 614 0.04 5.99 -3.87
C THR A 614 0.93 6.65 -4.91
N TYR A 615 1.58 5.83 -5.76
CA TYR A 615 2.51 6.27 -6.80
C TYR A 615 2.02 5.81 -8.18
N ALA A 616 0.90 6.38 -8.63
CA ALA A 616 0.21 5.96 -9.85
C ALA A 616 0.93 6.34 -11.15
N TYR A 617 1.85 7.33 -11.11
CA TYR A 617 2.53 7.84 -12.30
C TYR A 617 4.00 7.42 -12.30
N THR A 618 4.41 6.70 -13.34
CA THR A 618 5.84 6.46 -13.62
C THR A 618 6.36 7.55 -14.55
N LEU A 619 7.23 8.41 -14.03
CA LEU A 619 7.80 9.53 -14.78
C LEU A 619 9.02 9.10 -15.61
N ALA A 620 9.83 8.19 -15.07
CA ALA A 620 10.92 7.53 -15.78
C ALA A 620 11.11 6.11 -15.25
N SER A 621 11.48 5.18 -16.13
CA SER A 621 11.80 3.79 -15.78
C SER A 621 13.21 3.45 -16.23
N ASN A 622 13.93 2.69 -15.40
CA ASN A 622 15.30 2.24 -15.70
C ASN A 622 16.25 3.37 -16.12
N THR A 623 16.13 4.56 -15.54
CA THR A 623 17.11 5.65 -15.74
C THR A 623 18.38 5.36 -14.94
N PRO A 624 19.59 5.75 -15.43
CA PRO A 624 20.83 5.58 -14.68
C PRO A 624 20.75 6.12 -13.25
N ASN A 625 21.33 5.38 -12.31
CA ASN A 625 21.50 5.83 -10.94
C ASN A 625 22.72 6.77 -10.82
N ASP A 626 22.63 7.96 -11.41
CA ASP A 626 23.71 8.95 -11.49
C ASP A 626 23.39 10.29 -10.79
N GLY A 627 22.18 10.43 -10.24
CA GLY A 627 21.78 11.51 -9.34
C GLY A 627 20.84 12.53 -9.95
N THR A 628 20.53 12.44 -11.24
CA THR A 628 19.56 13.33 -11.88
C THR A 628 18.88 12.71 -13.10
N GLU A 629 17.61 13.03 -13.31
CA GLU A 629 16.89 12.71 -14.54
C GLU A 629 15.89 13.82 -14.85
N VAL A 630 15.73 14.16 -16.13
CA VAL A 630 14.74 15.16 -16.56
C VAL A 630 13.47 14.45 -16.95
N VAL A 631 12.39 14.72 -16.23
CA VAL A 631 11.08 14.11 -16.44
C VAL A 631 10.00 15.16 -16.70
N ILE A 632 8.93 14.78 -17.37
CA ILE A 632 7.79 15.66 -17.63
C ILE A 632 6.70 15.32 -16.62
N LEU A 633 6.22 16.33 -15.88
CA LEU A 633 5.08 16.16 -14.98
C LEU A 633 3.77 15.98 -15.77
N PRO A 634 2.84 15.13 -15.31
CA PRO A 634 1.52 15.06 -15.91
C PRO A 634 0.75 16.37 -15.70
N ASP A 635 -0.22 16.62 -16.57
CA ASP A 635 -1.21 17.69 -16.38
C ASP A 635 -2.26 17.26 -15.35
N ASN A 636 -1.87 17.31 -14.07
CA ASN A 636 -2.72 16.91 -12.96
C ASN A 636 -2.49 17.84 -11.77
N GLU A 637 -3.37 18.83 -11.62
CA GLU A 637 -3.31 19.82 -10.55
C GLU A 637 -3.44 19.16 -9.17
N THR A 638 -2.45 19.41 -8.31
CA THR A 638 -2.46 18.95 -6.91
C THR A 638 -1.49 19.77 -6.08
N ASN A 639 -1.82 20.00 -4.81
CA ASN A 639 -0.91 20.61 -3.83
C ASN A 639 -0.26 19.57 -2.90
N THR A 640 -0.41 18.29 -3.21
CA THR A 640 0.10 17.17 -2.40
C THR A 640 1.04 16.25 -3.17
N ALA A 641 1.70 16.75 -4.22
CA ALA A 641 2.60 15.92 -5.02
C ALA A 641 3.85 15.49 -4.23
N ARG A 642 4.27 14.24 -4.43
CA ARG A 642 5.51 13.67 -3.86
C ARG A 642 6.27 12.87 -4.91
N ILE A 643 7.59 13.00 -4.94
CA ILE A 643 8.47 12.17 -5.77
C ILE A 643 8.98 10.99 -4.96
N LYS A 644 9.00 9.81 -5.57
CA LYS A 644 9.72 8.62 -5.09
C LYS A 644 10.76 8.22 -6.13
N VAL A 645 11.98 7.98 -5.66
CA VAL A 645 13.04 7.36 -6.46
C VAL A 645 13.31 5.99 -5.86
N GLU A 646 13.08 4.93 -6.64
CA GLU A 646 13.24 3.55 -6.18
C GLU A 646 14.28 2.78 -6.99
N ALA A 647 14.99 1.88 -6.32
CA ALA A 647 15.99 1.04 -6.96
C ALA A 647 15.36 0.01 -7.91
N VAL A 648 16.02 -0.24 -9.05
CA VAL A 648 15.71 -1.39 -9.91
C VAL A 648 16.54 -2.59 -9.47
N GLY A 649 15.88 -3.71 -9.19
CA GLY A 649 16.54 -4.96 -8.77
C GLY A 649 17.01 -4.98 -7.32
N ASN A 650 16.56 -4.04 -6.49
CA ASN A 650 16.80 -3.95 -5.05
C ASN A 650 15.53 -3.39 -4.37
N VAL A 651 15.44 -3.39 -3.04
CA VAL A 651 14.21 -3.05 -2.29
C VAL A 651 14.20 -1.63 -1.72
N PHE A 652 15.31 -0.91 -1.80
CA PHE A 652 15.42 0.44 -1.22
C PHE A 652 14.85 1.51 -2.13
N PHE A 653 14.40 2.60 -1.52
CA PHE A 653 13.92 3.80 -2.20
C PHE A 653 14.04 5.00 -1.27
N ASP A 654 13.78 6.19 -1.79
CA ASP A 654 13.50 7.36 -0.97
C ASP A 654 12.33 8.19 -1.52
N ILE A 655 11.70 8.98 -0.66
CA ILE A 655 10.56 9.85 -0.97
C ILE A 655 10.90 11.28 -0.57
N SER A 656 10.51 12.26 -1.39
CA SER A 656 10.56 13.67 -1.00
C SER A 656 9.85 13.92 0.35
N ASN A 657 10.48 14.64 1.26
CA ASN A 657 10.01 14.93 2.62
C ASN A 657 8.85 15.94 2.68
N VAL A 658 8.62 16.72 1.61
CA VAL A 658 7.64 17.82 1.58
C VAL A 658 6.79 17.71 0.32
N ASN A 659 5.50 18.03 0.45
CA ASN A 659 4.58 18.16 -0.69
C ASN A 659 5.01 19.35 -1.55
N PHE A 660 5.01 19.15 -2.87
CA PHE A 660 5.08 20.24 -3.84
C PHE A 660 3.74 20.37 -4.58
N THR A 661 3.57 21.48 -5.29
CA THR A 661 2.35 21.76 -6.05
C THR A 661 2.60 21.56 -7.54
N ILE A 662 1.74 20.77 -8.19
CA ILE A 662 1.56 20.77 -9.63
C ILE A 662 0.42 21.73 -9.93
N ASP A 663 0.71 22.81 -10.65
CA ASP A 663 -0.26 23.84 -11.03
C ASP A 663 -0.74 23.63 -12.46
N GLU A 664 -1.73 24.40 -12.91
CA GLU A 664 -2.19 24.39 -14.29
C GLU A 664 -1.00 24.56 -15.26
N ALA A 665 -0.95 23.74 -16.32
CA ALA A 665 0.06 23.90 -17.36
C ALA A 665 -0.04 25.30 -17.97
N ILE A 666 1.06 26.04 -18.03
CA ILE A 666 1.04 27.40 -18.62
C ILE A 666 0.81 27.26 -20.13
N PRO A 667 -0.28 27.73 -20.74
CA PRO A 667 -0.44 27.60 -22.19
C PRO A 667 0.64 28.38 -22.94
N VAL A 668 0.99 27.94 -24.16
CA VAL A 668 1.89 28.69 -25.03
C VAL A 668 1.20 29.98 -25.47
N GLU A 669 1.73 31.12 -25.04
CA GLU A 669 1.19 32.41 -25.38
C GLU A 669 2.00 33.04 -26.53
N LEU A 670 1.43 33.00 -27.73
CA LEU A 670 1.99 33.64 -28.90
C LEU A 670 1.81 35.17 -28.81
N VAL A 671 2.91 35.89 -28.57
CA VAL A 671 2.91 37.36 -28.45
C VAL A 671 2.75 38.03 -29.80
N SER A 672 3.41 37.50 -30.83
CA SER A 672 3.33 38.05 -32.17
C SER A 672 3.67 37.01 -33.21
N PHE A 673 3.04 37.13 -34.39
CA PHE A 673 3.44 36.45 -35.60
C PHE A 673 3.23 37.42 -36.77
N ILE A 674 4.33 37.76 -37.45
CA ILE A 674 4.33 38.75 -38.53
C ILE A 674 5.09 38.22 -39.75
N ALA A 675 4.71 38.74 -40.91
CA ALA A 675 5.32 38.45 -42.19
C ALA A 675 5.74 39.76 -42.84
N GLU A 676 7.02 39.87 -43.19
CA GLU A 676 7.61 41.05 -43.83
C GLU A 676 8.16 40.65 -45.20
N ALA A 677 7.65 41.25 -46.26
CA ALA A 677 8.23 41.09 -47.58
C ALA A 677 9.61 41.76 -47.62
N SER A 678 10.61 41.05 -48.14
CA SER A 678 12.00 41.52 -48.24
C SER A 678 12.58 41.24 -49.63
N LEU A 679 13.77 41.80 -49.90
CA LEU A 679 14.48 41.62 -51.18
C LEU A 679 14.84 40.16 -51.51
N ASN A 680 14.83 39.26 -50.50
CA ASN A 680 15.24 37.86 -50.60
C ASN A 680 14.08 36.87 -50.35
N GLY A 681 12.83 37.34 -50.27
CA GLY A 681 11.67 36.52 -49.92
C GLY A 681 10.82 37.10 -48.80
N ILE A 682 9.91 36.31 -48.23
CA ILE A 682 9.07 36.69 -47.09
C ILE A 682 9.76 36.24 -45.79
N MET A 683 10.04 37.19 -44.90
CA MET A 683 10.58 36.90 -43.58
C MET A 683 9.44 36.80 -42.57
N LEU A 684 9.26 35.60 -42.01
CA LEU A 684 8.35 35.33 -40.92
C LEU A 684 9.09 35.52 -39.60
N LYS A 685 8.50 36.24 -38.66
CA LYS A 685 9.01 36.42 -37.30
C LYS A 685 7.89 36.16 -36.30
N TRP A 686 8.18 35.41 -35.25
CA TRP A 686 7.26 35.26 -34.14
C TRP A 686 7.97 35.29 -32.81
N LYS A 687 7.19 35.62 -31.78
CA LYS A 687 7.61 35.64 -30.39
C LYS A 687 6.59 34.93 -29.53
N THR A 688 7.08 34.12 -28.61
CA THR A 688 6.30 33.48 -27.55
C THR A 688 6.66 34.16 -26.23
N ALA A 689 5.67 34.45 -25.38
CA ALA A 689 5.91 34.93 -24.02
C ALA A 689 6.37 33.75 -23.14
N THR A 690 5.68 32.63 -23.31
CA THR A 690 5.93 31.35 -22.65
C THR A 690 5.74 30.23 -23.68
N GLU A 691 6.42 29.11 -23.46
CA GLU A 691 6.17 27.84 -24.15
C GLU A 691 6.00 26.74 -23.11
N THR A 692 5.18 25.73 -23.41
CA THR A 692 4.91 24.59 -22.55
C THR A 692 4.68 23.38 -23.42
N ASN A 693 5.37 22.31 -23.11
CA ASN A 693 5.36 21.06 -23.85
C ASN A 693 5.67 21.21 -25.35
N ASN A 694 6.23 22.35 -25.79
CA ASN A 694 6.31 22.71 -27.20
C ASN A 694 7.45 21.96 -27.89
N ASN A 695 7.11 20.98 -28.73
CA ASN A 695 8.07 20.29 -29.59
C ASN A 695 8.55 21.22 -30.73
N GLY A 696 7.65 22.05 -31.26
CA GLY A 696 8.02 23.12 -32.19
C GLY A 696 6.89 23.64 -33.07
N PHE A 697 7.27 24.46 -34.04
CA PHE A 697 6.36 25.16 -34.94
C PHE A 697 6.51 24.64 -36.36
N SER A 698 5.45 24.06 -36.89
CA SER A 698 5.30 23.83 -38.34
C SER A 698 4.82 25.13 -38.99
N VAL A 699 5.66 25.66 -39.87
CA VAL A 699 5.38 26.87 -40.66
C VAL A 699 4.62 26.44 -41.89
N GLU A 700 3.38 26.88 -42.01
CA GLU A 700 2.52 26.50 -43.13
C GLU A 700 2.19 27.70 -44.03
N LYS A 701 2.22 27.47 -45.35
CA LYS A 701 1.96 28.46 -46.40
C LYS A 701 0.73 28.09 -47.22
N SER A 702 -0.04 29.11 -47.61
CA SER A 702 -1.15 29.01 -48.55
C SER A 702 -1.14 30.15 -49.57
N SER A 703 -1.52 29.85 -50.81
CA SER A 703 -1.75 30.86 -51.86
C SER A 703 -3.21 31.29 -51.98
N ASN A 704 -4.13 30.61 -51.30
CA ASN A 704 -5.57 30.87 -51.38
C ASN A 704 -6.24 31.13 -50.02
N GLY A 705 -5.50 30.98 -48.91
CA GLY A 705 -5.99 31.17 -47.55
C GLY A 705 -6.79 30.01 -46.98
N PHE A 706 -6.99 28.92 -47.74
CA PHE A 706 -7.78 27.75 -47.33
C PHE A 706 -6.96 26.47 -47.26
N SER A 707 -6.01 26.28 -48.19
CA SER A 707 -5.18 25.07 -48.29
C SER A 707 -3.76 25.40 -47.89
N PHE A 708 -3.35 24.91 -46.73
CA PHE A 708 -2.04 25.16 -46.13
C PHE A 708 -1.14 23.92 -46.30
N ASN A 709 0.11 24.15 -46.70
CA ASN A 709 1.15 23.12 -46.76
C ASN A 709 2.31 23.52 -45.87
N GLU A 710 2.90 22.56 -45.16
CA GLU A 710 4.12 22.77 -44.40
C GLU A 710 5.29 23.12 -45.34
N ILE A 711 6.02 24.17 -45.00
CA ILE A 711 7.23 24.61 -45.72
C ILE A 711 8.49 24.55 -44.86
N ALA A 712 8.34 24.50 -43.53
CA ALA A 712 9.44 24.30 -42.59
C ALA A 712 8.92 23.83 -41.22
N PHE A 713 9.79 23.19 -40.44
CA PHE A 713 9.57 22.94 -39.02
C PHE A 713 10.74 23.50 -38.21
N LEU A 714 10.44 24.33 -37.21
CA LEU A 714 11.44 24.87 -36.28
C LEU A 714 11.19 24.29 -34.89
N LYS A 715 12.23 23.68 -34.31
CA LYS A 715 12.16 23.11 -32.95
C LYS A 715 11.90 24.22 -31.92
N GLY A 716 10.94 23.98 -31.02
CA GLY A 716 10.60 24.88 -29.91
C GLY A 716 11.58 24.76 -28.75
N MET A 717 11.36 25.55 -27.70
CA MET A 717 12.17 25.52 -26.47
C MET A 717 11.67 24.49 -25.45
N GLY A 718 10.64 23.70 -25.77
CA GLY A 718 9.98 22.79 -24.82
C GLY A 718 9.08 23.57 -23.88
N THR A 719 9.46 23.65 -22.61
CA THR A 719 8.77 24.49 -21.63
C THR A 719 9.70 25.58 -21.12
N THR A 720 9.32 26.83 -21.32
CA THR A 720 10.06 28.01 -20.87
C THR A 720 9.09 29.13 -20.51
N THR A 721 9.37 29.82 -19.42
CA THR A 721 8.67 31.07 -19.05
C THR A 721 9.39 32.31 -19.59
N ASN A 722 10.53 32.14 -20.25
CA ASN A 722 11.26 33.23 -20.91
C ASN A 722 10.76 33.43 -22.33
N GLN A 723 10.67 34.70 -22.73
CA GLN A 723 10.32 35.07 -24.09
C GLN A 723 11.31 34.45 -25.09
N SER A 724 10.78 33.81 -26.13
CA SER A 724 11.59 33.25 -27.22
C SER A 724 11.28 33.93 -28.54
N GLU A 725 12.28 34.05 -29.41
CA GLU A 725 12.16 34.70 -30.72
C GLU A 725 12.60 33.76 -31.83
N TYR A 726 11.82 33.72 -32.90
CA TYR A 726 12.05 32.84 -34.04
C TYR A 726 11.94 33.61 -35.34
N SER A 727 12.67 33.13 -36.36
CA SER A 727 12.57 33.67 -37.71
C SER A 727 12.76 32.59 -38.77
N PHE A 728 12.00 32.69 -39.86
CA PHE A 728 12.13 31.84 -41.04
C PHE A 728 11.97 32.69 -42.30
N THR A 729 12.76 32.41 -43.35
CA THR A 729 12.64 33.12 -44.64
C THR A 729 12.15 32.15 -45.72
N ASP A 730 11.02 32.48 -46.33
CA ASP A 730 10.50 31.82 -47.52
C ASP A 730 11.03 32.54 -48.76
N ASP A 731 12.01 31.94 -49.44
CA ASP A 731 12.72 32.48 -50.60
C ASP A 731 12.09 32.08 -51.95
N ASN A 732 11.09 31.19 -51.94
CA ASN A 732 10.40 30.70 -53.12
C ASN A 732 9.04 31.39 -53.28
N VAL A 733 9.08 32.71 -53.45
CA VAL A 733 7.89 33.56 -53.51
C VAL A 733 7.87 34.34 -54.81
N LYS A 734 6.72 34.30 -55.51
CA LYS A 734 6.45 35.10 -56.70
C LYS A 734 5.57 36.29 -56.32
N VAL A 735 5.32 37.20 -57.26
CA VAL A 735 4.34 38.27 -57.06
C VAL A 735 2.96 37.67 -56.73
N GLY A 736 2.31 38.22 -55.70
CA GLY A 736 1.00 37.79 -55.23
C GLY A 736 0.84 37.86 -53.72
N THR A 737 -0.37 37.56 -53.25
CA THR A 737 -0.71 37.47 -51.83
C THR A 737 -0.43 36.07 -51.31
N PHE A 738 0.26 35.96 -50.18
CA PHE A 738 0.49 34.69 -49.49
C PHE A 738 -0.03 34.76 -48.06
N PHE A 739 -0.54 33.62 -47.59
CA PHE A 739 -1.06 33.45 -46.25
C PHE A 739 -0.16 32.47 -45.49
N TYR A 740 0.15 32.81 -44.24
CA TYR A 740 0.95 31.98 -43.36
C TYR A 740 0.23 31.74 -42.04
N ARG A 741 0.46 30.58 -41.45
CA ARG A 741 0.09 30.26 -40.07
C ARG A 741 1.17 29.38 -39.46
N LEU A 742 1.23 29.40 -38.14
CA LEU A 742 2.01 28.46 -37.36
C LEU A 742 1.08 27.37 -36.84
N LYS A 743 1.50 26.11 -36.99
CA LYS A 743 0.96 24.99 -36.27
C LYS A 743 1.95 24.64 -35.15
N GLN A 744 1.63 25.04 -33.93
CA GLN A 744 2.40 24.66 -32.76
C GLN A 744 2.07 23.21 -32.41
N ILE A 745 3.08 22.39 -32.21
CA ILE A 745 2.94 20.95 -31.92
C ILE A 745 3.64 20.67 -30.58
N ASP A 746 2.94 19.98 -29.69
CA ASP A 746 3.46 19.61 -28.38
C ASP A 746 4.12 18.21 -28.40
N TYR A 747 4.89 17.83 -27.39
CA TYR A 747 5.57 16.52 -27.35
C TYR A 747 4.61 15.34 -27.25
N ASP A 748 3.38 15.56 -26.78
CA ASP A 748 2.30 14.55 -26.75
C ASP A 748 1.55 14.42 -28.09
N GLY A 749 1.90 15.25 -29.08
CA GLY A 749 1.32 15.26 -30.42
C GLY A 749 0.06 16.12 -30.58
N THR A 750 -0.42 16.77 -29.51
CA THR A 750 -1.48 17.79 -29.63
C THR A 750 -0.95 19.03 -30.36
N PHE A 751 -1.86 19.84 -30.93
CA PHE A 751 -1.45 21.03 -31.67
C PHE A 751 -2.49 22.15 -31.63
N SER A 752 -2.01 23.38 -31.79
CA SER A 752 -2.83 24.58 -31.95
C SER A 752 -2.36 25.41 -33.15
N TYR A 753 -3.26 26.22 -33.71
CA TYR A 753 -2.94 27.11 -34.84
C TYR A 753 -2.88 28.56 -34.38
N SER A 754 -1.90 29.31 -34.91
CA SER A 754 -1.91 30.76 -34.83
C SER A 754 -3.03 31.36 -35.69
N ASN A 755 -3.27 32.66 -35.50
CA ASN A 755 -3.98 33.45 -36.51
C ASN A 755 -3.26 33.35 -37.87
N ILE A 756 -4.05 33.37 -38.94
CA ILE A 756 -3.53 33.46 -40.30
C ILE A 756 -3.12 34.91 -40.55
N ILE A 757 -1.89 35.10 -41.03
CA ILE A 757 -1.39 36.40 -41.49
C ILE A 757 -1.22 36.38 -43.00
N SER A 758 -1.47 37.52 -43.64
CA SER A 758 -1.26 37.69 -45.08
C SER A 758 -0.15 38.68 -45.34
N VAL A 759 0.58 38.48 -46.44
CA VAL A 759 1.57 39.42 -46.94
C VAL A 759 1.49 39.47 -48.45
N ASP A 760 1.53 40.69 -48.98
CA ASP A 760 1.53 40.96 -50.41
C ASP A 760 2.96 41.14 -50.90
N VAL A 761 3.34 40.34 -51.90
CA VAL A 761 4.55 40.56 -52.68
C VAL A 761 4.16 41.33 -53.93
N GLU A 762 4.32 42.64 -53.84
CA GLU A 762 3.98 43.56 -54.93
C GLU A 762 5.05 43.57 -56.04
N LEU A 763 4.62 43.95 -57.24
CA LEU A 763 5.56 44.30 -58.32
C LEU A 763 6.33 45.57 -57.92
N PRO A 764 7.61 45.69 -58.31
CA PRO A 764 8.30 46.97 -58.25
C PRO A 764 7.45 48.06 -58.93
N THR A 765 7.36 49.27 -58.39
CA THR A 765 6.51 50.33 -58.98
C THR A 765 7.22 51.10 -60.10
N GLN A 766 8.52 50.90 -60.25
CA GLN A 766 9.35 51.58 -61.23
C GLN A 766 10.41 50.63 -61.78
N PHE A 767 10.91 50.95 -62.96
CA PHE A 767 12.09 50.29 -63.48
C PHE A 767 13.33 50.72 -62.71
N THR A 768 14.14 49.76 -62.27
CA THR A 768 15.39 50.06 -61.55
C THR A 768 16.51 49.19 -62.10
N LEU A 769 17.66 49.78 -62.43
CA LEU A 769 18.90 49.04 -62.65
C LEU A 769 19.78 49.17 -61.40
N ASN A 770 20.01 48.07 -60.70
CA ASN A 770 20.80 48.08 -59.47
C ASN A 770 22.30 48.11 -59.76
N GLN A 771 23.08 48.57 -58.78
CA GLN A 771 24.52 48.48 -58.86
C GLN A 771 24.93 47.00 -58.78
N ASN A 772 25.75 46.54 -59.73
CA ASN A 772 26.28 45.18 -59.72
C ASN A 772 27.04 44.88 -58.42
N HIS A 773 26.95 43.64 -57.93
CA HIS A 773 27.62 43.21 -56.70
C HIS A 773 28.31 41.85 -56.91
N PRO A 774 29.60 41.70 -56.54
CA PRO A 774 30.50 42.74 -56.04
C PRO A 774 30.89 43.77 -57.12
N ASN A 775 31.35 44.96 -56.72
CA ASN A 775 31.98 45.97 -57.59
C ASN A 775 33.01 46.81 -56.80
N PRO A 776 34.33 46.72 -57.06
CA PRO A 776 34.99 45.96 -58.14
C PRO A 776 34.80 44.44 -58.04
N PHE A 777 34.95 43.72 -59.16
CA PHE A 777 34.75 42.26 -59.22
C PHE A 777 35.87 41.53 -59.97
N ASN A 778 35.99 40.21 -59.73
CA ASN A 778 36.97 39.33 -60.39
C ASN A 778 36.58 37.84 -60.30
N PRO A 779 36.43 37.09 -61.41
CA PRO A 779 36.02 37.58 -62.72
C PRO A 779 34.49 37.74 -62.81
N THR A 780 33.71 37.32 -61.80
CA THR A 780 32.24 37.29 -61.84
C THR A 780 31.58 38.37 -60.98
N THR A 781 30.42 38.86 -61.43
CA THR A 781 29.55 39.78 -60.69
C THR A 781 28.09 39.52 -61.04
N LYS A 782 27.16 39.88 -60.16
CA LYS A 782 25.71 39.79 -60.40
C LYS A 782 25.14 41.17 -60.68
N ILE A 783 24.31 41.27 -61.72
CA ILE A 783 23.60 42.48 -62.11
C ILE A 783 22.11 42.21 -61.93
N SER A 784 21.47 42.96 -61.04
CA SER A 784 20.03 42.86 -60.81
C SER A 784 19.29 44.10 -61.29
N PHE A 785 18.04 43.91 -61.71
CA PHE A 785 17.15 44.99 -62.10
C PHE A 785 15.69 44.63 -61.81
N GLU A 786 14.84 45.65 -61.78
CA GLU A 786 13.42 45.55 -61.47
C GLU A 786 12.60 46.05 -62.65
N LEU A 787 11.56 45.29 -63.00
CA LEU A 787 10.58 45.60 -64.03
C LEU A 787 9.21 45.75 -63.36
N PRO A 788 8.52 46.89 -63.48
CA PRO A 788 7.20 47.08 -62.88
C PRO A 788 6.09 46.32 -63.61
N ILE A 789 6.33 45.92 -64.85
CA ILE A 789 5.42 45.17 -65.72
C ILE A 789 6.26 44.32 -66.68
N ASP A 790 5.65 43.31 -67.29
CA ASP A 790 6.26 42.53 -68.36
C ASP A 790 6.91 43.44 -69.41
N ALA A 791 8.17 43.19 -69.74
CA ALA A 791 8.94 44.02 -70.65
C ALA A 791 9.90 43.19 -71.50
N ASP A 792 10.09 43.63 -72.74
CA ASP A 792 11.17 43.15 -73.60
C ASP A 792 12.46 43.84 -73.12
N ALA A 793 13.30 43.08 -72.43
CA ALA A 793 14.48 43.59 -71.74
C ALA A 793 15.77 43.15 -72.46
N THR A 794 16.70 44.09 -72.60
CA THR A 794 18.04 43.86 -73.15
C THR A 794 19.08 44.39 -72.17
N LEU A 795 19.97 43.52 -71.69
CA LEU A 795 21.08 43.89 -70.79
C LEU A 795 22.40 43.67 -71.52
N GLU A 796 23.09 44.75 -71.84
CA GLU A 796 24.31 44.75 -72.65
C GLU A 796 25.49 45.33 -71.87
N ILE A 797 26.69 44.83 -72.15
CA ILE A 797 27.95 45.27 -71.54
C ILE A 797 28.80 45.97 -72.59
N PHE A 798 29.40 47.10 -72.22
CA PHE A 798 30.22 47.96 -73.06
C PHE A 798 31.59 48.26 -72.41
N ASN A 799 32.62 48.44 -73.24
CA ASN A 799 33.92 48.96 -72.79
C ASN A 799 33.96 50.51 -72.78
N THR A 800 35.10 51.10 -72.42
CA THR A 800 35.26 52.56 -72.29
C THR A 800 35.16 53.35 -73.60
N ILE A 801 35.31 52.70 -74.75
CA ILE A 801 35.15 53.33 -76.08
C ILE A 801 33.73 53.15 -76.64
N GLY A 802 32.81 52.53 -75.87
CA GLY A 802 31.42 52.32 -76.27
C GLY A 802 31.17 51.09 -77.15
N GLN A 803 32.15 50.20 -77.32
CA GLN A 803 31.97 48.95 -78.04
C GLN A 803 31.21 47.94 -77.16
N LYS A 804 30.15 47.31 -77.70
CA LYS A 804 29.45 46.20 -77.05
C LYS A 804 30.38 44.99 -76.96
N VAL A 805 30.56 44.47 -75.74
CA VAL A 805 31.44 43.33 -75.44
C VAL A 805 30.70 42.08 -74.98
N ALA A 806 29.48 42.22 -74.44
CA ALA A 806 28.60 41.09 -74.11
C ALA A 806 27.12 41.51 -74.09
N GLU A 807 26.23 40.53 -74.21
CA GLU A 807 24.78 40.66 -74.05
C GLU A 807 24.32 39.54 -73.12
N LEU A 808 23.75 39.90 -71.97
CA LEU A 808 23.37 38.98 -70.90
C LEU A 808 21.90 38.57 -70.97
N VAL A 809 21.06 39.46 -71.51
CA VAL A 809 19.64 39.20 -71.72
C VAL A 809 19.15 39.94 -72.96
N ASN A 810 18.22 39.31 -73.68
CA ASN A 810 17.53 39.89 -74.82
C ASN A 810 16.24 39.09 -75.12
N ASN A 811 15.26 39.19 -74.23
CA ASN A 811 13.99 38.47 -74.32
C ASN A 811 12.89 39.18 -73.52
N SER A 812 11.64 38.73 -73.70
CA SER A 812 10.52 39.14 -72.85
C SER A 812 10.69 38.56 -71.45
N LEU A 813 10.71 39.42 -70.44
CA LEU A 813 10.73 39.07 -69.03
C LEU A 813 9.43 39.52 -68.37
N SER A 814 8.91 38.73 -67.43
CA SER A 814 7.73 39.12 -66.65
C SER A 814 8.04 40.30 -65.71
N GLY A 815 7.03 41.07 -65.33
CA GLY A 815 7.14 42.04 -64.25
C GLY A 815 7.69 41.37 -62.98
N GLY A 816 8.60 42.04 -62.30
CA GLY A 816 9.31 41.53 -61.14
C GLY A 816 10.80 41.89 -61.17
N ARG A 817 11.54 41.33 -60.22
CA ARG A 817 12.98 41.53 -60.11
C ARG A 817 13.73 40.39 -60.80
N HIS A 818 14.79 40.71 -61.54
CA HIS A 818 15.60 39.78 -62.31
C HIS A 818 17.08 39.96 -61.96
N GLU A 819 17.85 38.87 -61.99
CA GLU A 819 19.29 38.87 -61.72
C GLU A 819 20.04 38.02 -62.75
N PHE A 820 21.14 38.54 -63.28
CA PHE A 820 22.00 37.86 -64.25
C PHE A 820 23.46 37.94 -63.83
N GLU A 821 24.18 36.83 -63.96
CA GLU A 821 25.61 36.75 -63.69
C GLU A 821 26.42 37.16 -64.94
N PHE A 822 27.42 38.02 -64.76
CA PHE A 822 28.41 38.34 -65.77
C PHE A 822 29.77 37.75 -65.40
N ASN A 823 30.29 36.85 -66.24
CA ASN A 823 31.64 36.31 -66.12
C ASN A 823 32.59 37.02 -67.10
N ALA A 824 33.53 37.80 -66.55
CA ALA A 824 34.45 38.61 -67.32
C ALA A 824 35.85 38.00 -67.48
N ALA A 825 36.02 36.69 -67.31
CA ALA A 825 37.32 36.02 -67.35
C ALA A 825 38.11 36.29 -68.64
N GLY A 826 37.44 36.48 -69.79
CA GLY A 826 38.05 36.80 -71.09
C GLY A 826 38.41 38.27 -71.34
N PHE A 827 38.09 39.19 -70.43
CA PHE A 827 38.26 40.64 -70.64
C PHE A 827 39.42 41.23 -69.81
N SER A 828 40.01 42.34 -70.27
CA SER A 828 41.11 43.02 -69.56
C SER A 828 40.60 43.80 -68.34
N SER A 829 41.39 43.93 -67.27
CA SER A 829 41.06 44.81 -66.13
C SER A 829 40.76 46.23 -66.61
N GLY A 830 39.74 46.85 -66.03
CA GLY A 830 39.32 48.18 -66.46
C GLY A 830 37.88 48.51 -66.09
N ILE A 831 37.42 49.65 -66.60
CA ILE A 831 36.05 50.14 -66.42
C ILE A 831 35.18 49.58 -67.55
N TYR A 832 34.04 49.00 -67.17
CA TYR A 832 32.99 48.58 -68.08
C TYR A 832 31.68 49.25 -67.69
N TYR A 833 30.76 49.34 -68.64
CA TYR A 833 29.41 49.85 -68.42
C TYR A 833 28.41 48.76 -68.78
N TYR A 834 27.39 48.60 -67.96
CA TYR A 834 26.24 47.77 -68.31
C TYR A 834 25.03 48.65 -68.49
N LYS A 835 24.29 48.39 -69.57
CA LYS A 835 23.11 49.14 -69.95
C LYS A 835 21.92 48.19 -70.00
N LEU A 836 20.87 48.57 -69.27
CA LEU A 836 19.56 47.95 -69.39
C LEU A 836 18.68 48.82 -70.26
N THR A 837 18.10 48.22 -71.29
CA THR A 837 16.98 48.78 -72.07
C THR A 837 15.79 47.87 -71.84
N ALA A 838 14.66 48.41 -71.39
CA ALA A 838 13.42 47.65 -71.21
C ALA A 838 12.27 48.38 -71.90
N LEU A 839 11.53 47.68 -72.76
CA LEU A 839 10.28 48.14 -73.37
C LEU A 839 9.13 47.38 -72.73
N ALA A 840 8.39 48.04 -71.86
CA ALA A 840 7.22 47.43 -71.23
C ALA A 840 6.06 47.23 -72.20
N LYS A 841 5.21 46.25 -71.89
CA LYS A 841 3.99 45.98 -72.64
C LYS A 841 2.97 47.12 -72.60
N ASP A 842 3.06 48.04 -71.63
CA ASP A 842 2.26 49.27 -71.60
C ASP A 842 2.80 50.39 -72.50
N GLY A 843 3.91 50.14 -73.21
CA GLY A 843 4.57 51.08 -74.12
C GLY A 843 5.61 51.99 -73.46
N SER A 844 5.81 51.90 -72.14
CA SER A 844 6.85 52.66 -71.45
C SER A 844 8.25 52.09 -71.74
N THR A 845 9.24 52.97 -71.88
CA THR A 845 10.63 52.58 -72.14
C THR A 845 11.55 53.04 -71.02
N PHE A 846 12.35 52.12 -70.49
CA PHE A 846 13.40 52.39 -69.52
C PHE A 846 14.78 52.18 -70.15
N ASN A 847 15.68 53.12 -69.91
CA ASN A 847 17.08 53.01 -70.30
C ASN A 847 17.95 53.49 -69.14
N ALA A 848 18.78 52.62 -68.60
CA ALA A 848 19.73 52.97 -67.56
C ALA A 848 21.10 52.37 -67.85
N THR A 849 22.15 53.08 -67.48
CA THR A 849 23.53 52.61 -67.61
C THR A 849 24.25 52.81 -66.29
N LYS A 850 24.99 51.80 -65.86
CA LYS A 850 25.82 51.87 -64.66
C LYS A 850 27.23 51.38 -64.94
N LYS A 851 28.16 51.88 -64.12
CA LYS A 851 29.59 51.59 -64.21
C LYS A 851 29.92 50.37 -63.34
N MET A 852 30.77 49.49 -63.85
CA MET A 852 31.41 48.42 -63.08
C MET A 852 32.93 48.40 -63.33
N ILE A 853 33.68 47.88 -62.37
CA ILE A 853 35.14 47.84 -62.38
C ILE A 853 35.58 46.38 -62.29
N LEU A 854 36.20 45.88 -63.36
CA LEU A 854 36.85 44.56 -63.37
C LEU A 854 38.30 44.75 -62.90
N MET A 855 38.69 44.02 -61.85
CA MET A 855 40.02 44.09 -61.26
C MET A 855 40.63 42.69 -61.21
N LYS A 856 41.36 42.29 -62.25
CA LYS A 856 42.15 41.05 -62.24
C LYS A 856 43.40 41.15 -61.39
#